data_AF-A0A6P5YU94-F1
#
_entry.id   AF-A0A6P5YU94-F1
#
_cell.length_a   1.000
_cell.length_b   1.000
_cell.length_c   1.000
_cell.angle_alpha   90.00
_cell.angle_beta   90.00
_cell.angle_gamma   90.00
#
_symmetry.space_group_name_H-M   'P 1'
#
loop_
_entity.id
_entity.type
_entity.pdbx_description
1 polymer ?
#
loop_
_entity_poly.entity_id
_entity_poly.type
_entity_poly.pdbx_seq_one_letter_code
_entity_poly.pdbx_strand_id
1 'polypeptide(L)'
;MEDVLDDWKTAVQQLQTADRGVETSTTSVRKRKVCPFASCFSFGSKVVRRHEIATRIKDINEELEQIVKDKDKFELVKREIIKLPKLPESTSFVDVSKLCGRDGEKEDIIRRLLCGTSEEEEGISIPTITIVGMGGIGKTALGQLIYSDPRIQTHFDKKIWVCVSDPFDLSQIARAILEGLDSTISLQNTTPLQTLLSKINENIKDKKFFLVLDDVWKDHGQDWEQLKATFQSVMLGSRILVTSRKDSVAKHLESSHVFHLDLLSEEICWLILSQKAFTGRNQIGRENLEDIGREIAKKCKGLPLAAITLGGLLQDKLRSEEWENVLNSEIWKLDFARQYIYAPLLLSYFDLPSAIRRCFLYCAIFPKDYVISNDELVQHWMAQGYLNSDDNLGAELTGKDYFKCLASRSLFQDFAKDANGDIICCKMHDIVHDFVQFLTKCGFVTEKIVEDLTLDLSSKKPRHLRLVIENCSSSPMSIYGIEKLRSLVAVCHGFDKIASEASHNLLSKSKHLRLLELCSFCLDAKGIARDMGNWIHLRYLCLKLCYGIEILPEPVCELPNLQSLNIENCFDLKKLPVGIEKLINLRYLCTEGCFELTYYPKGISNLTSLMRLSNIKLRADCNDADRFSIGDLENLDLLGGNLCVELQGNSIDREEAKRAKLHKKTHLKRMEIWICSPHIKKEEVVQALNPPSNLPVVLLDYEKCA
;
A
#
# COMPACT_ATOMS: atom_id res chain seq x y z
N MET A 1 24.09 6.57 3.90
CA MET A 1 23.80 6.32 5.33
C MET A 1 23.02 5.01 5.53
N GLU A 2 21.79 4.86 5.03
CA GLU A 2 21.00 3.64 5.25
C GLU A 2 21.68 2.33 4.82
N ASP A 3 22.40 2.32 3.70
CA ASP A 3 23.09 1.09 3.24
C ASP A 3 24.25 0.71 4.19
N VAL A 4 24.92 1.72 4.78
CA VAL A 4 25.97 1.52 5.79
C VAL A 4 25.38 1.01 7.12
N LEU A 5 24.17 1.48 7.48
CA LEU A 5 23.46 0.96 8.64
C LEU A 5 23.02 -0.49 8.43
N ASP A 6 22.62 -0.86 7.22
CA ASP A 6 22.30 -2.26 6.87
C ASP A 6 23.54 -3.16 6.89
N ASP A 7 24.68 -2.68 6.38
CA ASP A 7 25.98 -3.35 6.48
C ASP A 7 26.34 -3.66 7.94
N TRP A 8 26.17 -2.65 8.80
CA TRP A 8 26.39 -2.80 10.23
C TRP A 8 25.44 -3.80 10.88
N LYS A 9 24.12 -3.68 10.65
CA LYS A 9 23.12 -4.60 11.20
C LYS A 9 23.37 -6.05 10.78
N THR A 10 23.64 -6.25 9.49
CA THR A 10 23.95 -7.57 8.92
C THR A 10 25.21 -8.14 9.55
N ALA A 11 26.26 -7.33 9.72
CA ALA A 11 27.49 -7.76 10.37
C ALA A 11 27.26 -8.17 11.83
N VAL A 12 26.49 -7.38 12.60
CA VAL A 12 26.17 -7.71 14.00
C VAL A 12 25.39 -9.02 14.10
N GLN A 13 24.43 -9.25 13.21
CA GLN A 13 23.61 -10.47 13.22
C GLN A 13 24.42 -11.73 12.87
N GLN A 14 25.32 -11.63 11.87
CA GLN A 14 26.24 -12.72 11.52
C GLN A 14 27.18 -13.08 12.68
N LEU A 15 27.53 -12.10 13.54
CA LEU A 15 28.34 -12.35 14.73
C LEU A 15 27.57 -13.11 15.82
N GLN A 16 26.32 -12.71 16.06
CA GLN A 16 25.47 -13.36 17.06
C GLN A 16 25.11 -14.81 16.70
N THR A 17 24.91 -15.08 15.41
CA THR A 17 24.63 -16.44 14.90
C THR A 17 25.86 -17.34 14.95
N ALA A 18 27.05 -16.82 14.65
CA ALA A 18 28.31 -17.56 14.78
C ALA A 18 28.62 -17.97 16.23
N ASP A 19 28.31 -17.11 17.22
CA ASP A 19 28.53 -17.42 18.63
C ASP A 19 27.55 -18.49 19.16
N ARG A 20 26.29 -18.52 18.68
CA ARG A 20 25.31 -19.57 19.05
C ARG A 20 25.64 -20.96 18.49
N GLY A 21 26.27 -21.05 17.32
CA GLY A 21 26.68 -22.33 16.71
C GLY A 21 27.83 -23.03 17.46
N VAL A 22 28.58 -22.31 18.29
CA VAL A 22 29.67 -22.86 19.12
C VAL A 22 29.12 -23.46 20.43
N GLU A 23 27.99 -22.97 20.94
CA GLU A 23 27.40 -23.48 22.18
C GLU A 23 26.61 -24.79 22.00
N THR A 24 26.04 -25.04 20.81
CA THR A 24 25.24 -26.25 20.52
C THR A 24 26.06 -27.49 20.17
N SER A 25 27.38 -27.39 20.04
CA SER A 25 28.28 -28.52 19.72
C SER A 25 29.09 -29.00 20.93
N THR A 26 28.44 -29.30 22.05
CA THR A 26 29.08 -29.97 23.20
C THR A 26 28.37 -31.26 23.62
N THR A 27 28.44 -32.28 22.77
CA THR A 27 28.33 -33.69 23.20
C THR A 27 29.45 -34.55 22.63
N SER A 28 30.34 -34.97 23.54
CA SER A 28 31.24 -36.13 23.54
C SER A 28 32.22 -36.35 22.36
N VAL A 29 33.44 -35.77 22.42
CA VAL A 29 34.69 -36.45 22.03
C VAL A 29 35.88 -35.94 22.88
N ARG A 30 36.74 -36.87 23.32
CA ARG A 30 37.94 -36.68 24.17
C ARG A 30 38.82 -35.48 23.78
N LYS A 31 39.19 -34.69 24.80
CA LYS A 31 40.19 -33.60 24.76
C LYS A 31 41.56 -34.09 24.26
N ARG A 32 42.00 -33.64 23.08
CA ARG A 32 43.42 -33.47 22.74
C ARG A 32 43.74 -31.99 22.75
N LYS A 33 44.67 -31.58 23.61
CA LYS A 33 45.24 -30.23 23.67
C LYS A 33 46.04 -29.96 22.40
N VAL A 34 45.45 -29.27 21.43
CA VAL A 34 46.16 -28.49 20.42
C VAL A 34 45.40 -27.18 20.31
N CYS A 35 46.03 -26.05 20.67
CA CYS A 35 45.47 -24.73 20.45
C CYS A 35 45.23 -24.52 18.94
N PRO A 36 43.99 -24.27 18.47
CA PRO A 36 43.80 -23.89 17.10
C PRO A 36 44.15 -22.41 16.97
N PHE A 37 45.27 -22.11 16.31
CA PHE A 37 45.64 -20.77 15.83
C PHE A 37 44.58 -20.13 14.88
N ALA A 38 43.45 -20.80 14.63
CA ALA A 38 42.33 -20.29 13.86
C ALA A 38 41.45 -19.26 14.60
N SER A 39 41.54 -19.15 15.94
CA SER A 39 40.75 -18.17 16.70
C SER A 39 41.27 -16.73 16.62
N CYS A 40 42.48 -16.52 16.09
CA CYS A 40 43.05 -15.16 15.93
C CYS A 40 42.70 -14.50 14.59
N PHE A 41 42.38 -15.29 13.54
CA PHE A 41 42.01 -14.75 12.23
C PHE A 41 40.55 -14.28 12.15
N SER A 42 39.67 -14.80 13.01
CA SER A 42 38.29 -14.31 13.16
C SER A 42 38.22 -12.97 13.89
N PHE A 43 39.19 -12.62 14.73
CA PHE A 43 39.24 -11.31 15.40
C PHE A 43 39.77 -10.21 14.46
N GLY A 44 40.80 -10.51 13.65
CA GLY A 44 41.34 -9.57 12.68
C GLY A 44 40.32 -9.15 11.62
N SER A 45 39.57 -10.11 11.06
CA SER A 45 38.51 -9.82 10.08
C SER A 45 37.34 -9.00 10.65
N LYS A 46 36.98 -9.24 11.92
CA LYS A 46 35.95 -8.45 12.65
C LYS A 46 36.38 -7.00 12.85
N VAL A 47 37.62 -6.75 13.28
CA VAL A 47 38.14 -5.39 13.52
C VAL A 47 38.25 -4.62 12.20
N VAL A 48 38.73 -5.26 11.14
CA VAL A 48 38.82 -4.65 9.80
C VAL A 48 37.45 -4.22 9.30
N ARG A 49 36.42 -5.09 9.37
CA ARG A 49 35.06 -4.75 8.92
C ARG A 49 34.43 -3.60 9.73
N ARG A 50 34.64 -3.57 11.05
CA ARG A 50 34.18 -2.46 11.90
C ARG A 50 34.88 -1.15 11.57
N HIS A 51 36.19 -1.20 11.32
CA HIS A 51 36.97 -0.03 10.93
C HIS A 51 36.51 0.53 9.58
N GLU A 52 36.29 -0.34 8.58
CA GLU A 52 35.76 0.06 7.27
C GLU A 52 34.40 0.76 7.36
N ILE A 53 33.46 0.20 8.15
CA ILE A 53 32.16 0.83 8.40
C ILE A 53 32.32 2.18 9.10
N ALA A 54 33.19 2.25 10.13
CA ALA A 54 33.43 3.49 10.86
C ALA A 54 34.01 4.61 9.96
N THR A 55 34.94 4.25 9.07
CA THR A 55 35.49 5.18 8.07
C THR A 55 34.40 5.67 7.13
N ARG A 56 33.54 4.78 6.61
CA ARG A 56 32.40 5.19 5.76
C ARG A 56 31.41 6.11 6.49
N ILE A 57 31.18 5.89 7.78
CA ILE A 57 30.35 6.79 8.61
C ILE A 57 31.01 8.16 8.73
N LYS A 58 32.33 8.20 8.95
CA LYS A 58 33.10 9.45 9.01
C LYS A 58 32.99 10.23 7.70
N ASP A 59 33.19 9.57 6.56
CA ASP A 59 33.12 10.20 5.24
C ASP A 59 31.72 10.80 4.98
N ILE A 60 30.65 10.08 5.36
CA ILE A 60 29.27 10.59 5.25
C ILE A 60 29.05 11.81 6.14
N ASN A 61 29.58 11.80 7.37
CA ASN A 61 29.44 12.94 8.27
C ASN A 61 30.17 14.17 7.74
N GLU A 62 31.37 14.00 7.16
CA GLU A 62 32.13 15.07 6.51
C GLU A 62 31.37 15.63 5.30
N GLU A 63 30.77 14.78 4.48
CA GLU A 63 29.92 15.19 3.35
C GLU A 63 28.70 15.99 3.84
N LEU A 64 28.02 15.53 4.89
CA LEU A 64 26.89 16.23 5.51
C LEU A 64 27.29 17.59 6.06
N GLU A 65 28.44 17.68 6.75
CA GLU A 65 28.98 18.95 7.24
C GLU A 65 29.26 19.92 6.10
N GLN A 66 29.81 19.42 4.99
CA GLN A 66 30.07 20.23 3.80
C GLN A 66 28.76 20.75 3.19
N ILE A 67 27.73 19.90 3.09
CA ILE A 67 26.39 20.30 2.62
C ILE A 67 25.79 21.38 3.52
N VAL A 68 25.94 21.26 4.85
CA VAL A 68 25.47 22.29 5.79
C VAL A 68 26.21 23.61 5.59
N LYS A 69 27.54 23.57 5.46
CA LYS A 69 28.35 24.76 5.15
C LYS A 69 27.92 25.42 3.84
N ASP A 70 27.69 24.63 2.80
CA ASP A 70 27.23 25.12 1.50
C ASP A 70 25.81 25.70 1.59
N LYS A 71 24.89 25.04 2.32
CA LYS A 71 23.54 25.52 2.57
C LYS A 71 23.54 26.92 3.20
N ASP A 72 24.41 27.14 4.18
CA ASP A 72 24.55 28.43 4.85
C ASP A 72 25.26 29.45 3.95
N LYS A 73 26.34 29.06 3.27
CA LYS A 73 27.09 29.92 2.33
C LYS A 73 26.23 30.45 1.18
N PHE A 74 25.35 29.62 0.63
CA PHE A 74 24.45 29.97 -0.47
C PHE A 74 23.09 30.49 0.01
N GLU A 75 22.90 30.66 1.32
CA GLU A 75 21.65 31.13 1.93
C GLU A 75 20.39 30.38 1.46
N LEU A 76 20.50 29.06 1.21
CA LEU A 76 19.44 28.25 0.57
C LEU A 76 18.14 28.17 1.40
N VAL A 77 18.15 28.66 2.65
CA VAL A 77 17.02 28.66 3.58
C VAL A 77 16.16 29.94 3.49
N LYS A 78 16.61 31.00 2.79
CA LYS A 78 15.87 32.29 2.75
C LYS A 78 14.67 32.34 1.80
N ARG A 79 14.38 31.27 1.04
CA ARG A 79 13.14 31.18 0.24
C ARG A 79 12.07 30.46 1.04
N GLU A 80 10.94 31.13 1.17
CA GLU A 80 9.71 30.68 1.83
C GLU A 80 9.56 29.16 1.76
N ILE A 81 9.36 28.51 2.92
CA ILE A 81 8.71 27.19 3.06
C ILE A 81 7.78 27.06 1.87
N ILE A 82 7.96 26.05 1.01
CA ILE A 82 7.10 25.80 -0.16
C ILE A 82 5.69 26.11 0.32
N LYS A 83 5.16 27.30 -0.02
CA LYS A 83 3.80 27.64 0.35
C LYS A 83 3.03 26.63 -0.46
N LEU A 84 2.49 25.60 0.21
CA LEU A 84 1.58 24.69 -0.45
C LEU A 84 0.60 25.59 -1.20
N PRO A 85 0.27 25.28 -2.47
CA PRO A 85 -0.73 26.04 -3.18
C PRO A 85 -1.95 26.13 -2.27
N LYS A 86 -2.25 27.33 -1.76
CA LYS A 86 -3.50 27.52 -1.03
C LYS A 86 -4.57 27.28 -2.07
N LEU A 87 -5.34 26.20 -1.89
CA LEU A 87 -6.53 26.03 -2.68
C LEU A 87 -7.41 27.26 -2.47
N PRO A 88 -8.00 27.84 -3.54
CA PRO A 88 -8.98 28.88 -3.39
C PRO A 88 -10.09 28.42 -2.44
N GLU A 89 -10.56 29.31 -1.57
CA GLU A 89 -11.72 29.03 -0.73
C GLU A 89 -12.91 28.64 -1.61
N SER A 90 -13.57 27.53 -1.28
CA SER A 90 -14.76 27.12 -1.99
C SER A 90 -15.94 27.99 -1.58
N THR A 91 -16.84 28.26 -2.53
CA THR A 91 -18.05 29.04 -2.27
C THR A 91 -19.27 28.27 -2.74
N SER A 92 -20.45 28.64 -2.24
CA SER A 92 -21.71 28.08 -2.72
C SER A 92 -22.09 28.55 -4.13
N PHE A 93 -21.42 29.58 -4.67
CA PHE A 93 -21.79 30.17 -5.96
C PHE A 93 -21.13 29.42 -7.11
N VAL A 94 -21.97 28.79 -7.94
CA VAL A 94 -21.52 28.09 -9.14
C VAL A 94 -22.54 28.24 -10.25
N ASP A 95 -22.06 28.23 -11.49
CA ASP A 95 -22.91 28.07 -12.65
C ASP A 95 -23.35 26.60 -12.76
N VAL A 96 -24.51 26.30 -12.20
CA VAL A 96 -25.11 24.95 -12.14
C VAL A 96 -25.23 24.33 -13.54
N SER A 97 -25.39 25.13 -14.59
CA SER A 97 -25.49 24.62 -15.98
C SER A 97 -24.22 23.96 -16.50
N LYS A 98 -23.08 24.24 -15.86
CA LYS A 98 -21.77 23.64 -16.20
C LYS A 98 -21.48 22.35 -15.42
N LEU A 99 -22.32 21.99 -14.46
CA LEU A 99 -22.15 20.80 -13.64
C LEU A 99 -23.03 19.68 -14.20
N CYS A 100 -22.47 18.48 -14.37
CA CYS A 100 -23.16 17.38 -15.02
C CYS A 100 -22.66 16.01 -14.53
N GLY A 101 -23.48 14.98 -14.76
CA GLY A 101 -23.07 13.57 -14.58
C GLY A 101 -23.17 13.01 -13.16
N ARG A 102 -23.86 13.71 -12.24
CA ARG A 102 -24.09 13.29 -10.85
C ARG A 102 -25.56 13.38 -10.44
N ASP A 103 -26.47 13.31 -11.41
CA ASP A 103 -27.89 13.53 -11.17
C ASP A 103 -28.49 12.43 -10.27
N GLY A 104 -28.04 11.18 -10.42
CA GLY A 104 -28.46 10.07 -9.57
C GLY A 104 -28.09 10.29 -8.10
N GLU A 105 -26.80 10.53 -7.82
CA GLU A 105 -26.32 10.79 -6.46
C GLU A 105 -26.95 12.05 -5.86
N LYS A 106 -27.14 13.10 -6.67
CA LYS A 106 -27.83 14.33 -6.27
C LYS A 106 -29.26 14.01 -5.81
N GLU A 107 -30.04 13.29 -6.61
CA GLU A 107 -31.43 12.95 -6.29
C GLU A 107 -31.54 12.06 -5.05
N ASP A 108 -30.63 11.10 -4.88
CA ASP A 108 -30.59 10.24 -3.69
C ASP A 108 -30.26 11.02 -2.42
N ILE A 109 -29.27 11.92 -2.47
CA ILE A 109 -28.91 12.76 -1.32
C ILE A 109 -30.05 13.73 -0.98
N ILE A 110 -30.64 14.38 -1.99
CA ILE A 110 -31.76 15.30 -1.77
C ILE A 110 -32.95 14.56 -1.14
N ARG A 111 -33.29 13.36 -1.62
CA ARG A 111 -34.36 12.56 -1.04
C ARG A 111 -34.14 12.33 0.45
N ARG A 112 -32.91 11.97 0.87
CA ARG A 112 -32.56 11.75 2.28
C ARG A 112 -32.55 13.04 3.10
N LEU A 113 -32.11 14.15 2.52
CA LEU A 113 -32.16 15.47 3.18
C LEU A 113 -33.60 15.95 3.42
N LEU A 114 -34.53 15.55 2.54
CA LEU A 114 -35.95 15.95 2.59
C LEU A 114 -36.85 14.94 3.31
N CYS A 115 -36.44 13.69 3.48
CA CYS A 115 -37.20 12.70 4.26
C CYS A 115 -37.33 13.16 5.73
N GLY A 116 -38.57 13.14 6.24
CA GLY A 116 -38.87 13.32 7.65
C GLY A 116 -38.21 12.22 8.48
N THR A 117 -37.75 12.57 9.67
CA THR A 117 -37.19 11.63 10.65
C THR A 117 -38.22 10.53 10.91
N SER A 118 -37.90 9.28 10.59
CA SER A 118 -38.69 8.14 11.06
C SER A 118 -38.67 8.11 12.58
N GLU A 119 -39.71 7.57 13.20
CA GLU A 119 -39.88 7.46 14.67
C GLU A 119 -38.75 6.68 15.38
N GLU A 120 -37.79 6.12 14.62
CA GLU A 120 -36.61 5.38 15.09
C GLU A 120 -35.35 6.25 15.26
N GLU A 121 -35.34 7.52 14.84
CA GLU A 121 -34.22 8.46 15.05
C GLU A 121 -34.34 9.28 16.37
N GLU A 122 -34.87 8.66 17.43
CA GLU A 122 -34.79 9.22 18.79
C GLU A 122 -33.37 9.07 19.34
N GLY A 123 -32.48 9.98 18.94
CA GLY A 123 -31.10 10.01 19.45
C GLY A 123 -30.32 11.27 19.08
N ILE A 124 -30.33 12.26 19.99
CA ILE A 124 -29.34 13.30 20.38
C ILE A 124 -28.49 14.06 19.31
N SER A 125 -28.26 13.58 18.08
CA SER A 125 -27.38 14.22 17.08
C SER A 125 -28.11 14.58 15.78
N ILE A 126 -27.71 15.70 15.16
CA ILE A 126 -28.29 16.14 13.89
C ILE A 126 -27.90 15.15 12.78
N PRO A 127 -28.86 14.66 11.96
CA PRO A 127 -28.55 13.79 10.84
C PRO A 127 -27.51 14.43 9.90
N THR A 128 -26.35 13.78 9.85
CA THR A 128 -25.20 14.21 9.06
C THR A 128 -25.02 13.26 7.89
N ILE A 129 -24.88 13.82 6.68
CA ILE A 129 -24.56 13.08 5.46
C ILE A 129 -23.15 13.48 5.05
N THR A 130 -22.27 12.50 4.77
CA THR A 130 -20.90 12.78 4.32
C THR A 130 -20.66 12.24 2.92
N ILE A 131 -20.15 13.10 2.03
CA ILE A 131 -19.68 12.75 0.69
C ILE A 131 -18.17 12.53 0.77
N VAL A 132 -17.72 11.31 0.48
CA VAL A 132 -16.31 10.87 0.56
C VAL A 132 -15.76 10.54 -0.83
N GLY A 133 -14.50 10.87 -1.06
CA GLY A 133 -13.79 10.50 -2.28
C GLY A 133 -12.50 11.26 -2.50
N MET A 134 -11.72 10.86 -3.51
CA MET A 134 -10.39 11.42 -3.79
C MET A 134 -10.42 12.93 -4.14
N GLY A 135 -9.27 13.60 -3.98
CA GLY A 135 -9.09 14.97 -4.48
C GLY A 135 -9.43 15.08 -5.98
N GLY A 136 -10.24 16.08 -6.35
CA GLY A 136 -10.63 16.31 -7.75
C GLY A 136 -11.79 15.48 -8.30
N ILE A 137 -12.40 14.60 -7.49
CA ILE A 137 -13.50 13.71 -7.94
C ILE A 137 -14.88 14.38 -8.08
N GLY A 138 -15.01 15.64 -7.65
CA GLY A 138 -16.25 16.43 -7.81
C GLY A 138 -17.13 16.57 -6.56
N LYS A 139 -16.63 16.26 -5.35
CA LYS A 139 -17.40 16.38 -4.09
C LYS A 139 -17.99 17.78 -3.86
N THR A 140 -17.14 18.81 -3.90
CA THR A 140 -17.56 20.21 -3.74
C THR A 140 -18.59 20.61 -4.79
N ALA A 141 -18.42 20.19 -6.04
CA ALA A 141 -19.37 20.46 -7.12
C ALA A 141 -20.74 19.81 -6.86
N LEU A 142 -20.77 18.55 -6.37
CA LEU A 142 -22.00 17.90 -5.97
C LEU A 142 -22.66 18.61 -4.78
N GLY A 143 -21.87 19.03 -3.79
CA GLY A 143 -22.37 19.85 -2.68
C GLY A 143 -23.02 21.15 -3.17
N GLN A 144 -22.41 21.84 -4.13
CA GLN A 144 -22.94 23.07 -4.72
C GLN A 144 -24.24 22.80 -5.52
N LEU A 145 -24.32 21.68 -6.25
CA LEU A 145 -25.55 21.25 -6.95
C LEU A 145 -26.71 21.05 -5.99
N ILE A 146 -26.46 20.39 -4.85
CA ILE A 146 -27.47 20.15 -3.82
C ILE A 146 -27.86 21.46 -3.14
N TYR A 147 -26.87 22.27 -2.74
CA TYR A 147 -27.11 23.56 -2.07
C TYR A 147 -27.95 24.51 -2.92
N SER A 148 -27.78 24.47 -4.24
CA SER A 148 -28.49 25.33 -5.19
C SER A 148 -29.86 24.77 -5.64
N ASP A 149 -30.21 23.53 -5.26
CA ASP A 149 -31.45 22.89 -5.72
C ASP A 149 -32.71 23.60 -5.17
N PRO A 150 -33.71 23.93 -6.00
CA PRO A 150 -34.91 24.65 -5.56
C PRO A 150 -35.64 23.99 -4.39
N ARG A 151 -35.63 22.65 -4.27
CA ARG A 151 -36.29 21.94 -3.18
C ARG A 151 -35.56 22.15 -1.86
N ILE A 152 -34.23 22.25 -1.89
CA ILE A 152 -33.43 22.58 -0.70
C ILE A 152 -33.62 24.06 -0.34
N GLN A 153 -33.75 24.93 -1.34
CA GLN A 153 -33.96 26.36 -1.11
C GLN A 153 -35.27 26.67 -0.38
N THR A 154 -36.34 25.89 -0.63
CA THR A 154 -37.65 26.10 -0.03
C THR A 154 -37.88 25.34 1.28
N HIS A 155 -37.10 24.29 1.54
CA HIS A 155 -37.33 23.39 2.67
C HIS A 155 -36.68 23.83 4.00
N PHE A 156 -35.64 24.68 3.94
CA PHE A 156 -34.86 25.13 5.09
C PHE A 156 -34.92 26.66 5.24
N ASP A 157 -35.11 27.14 6.48
CA ASP A 157 -35.19 28.57 6.81
C ASP A 157 -33.83 29.27 6.64
N LYS A 158 -32.76 28.55 6.95
CA LYS A 158 -31.38 29.05 6.90
C LYS A 158 -30.49 28.05 6.18
N LYS A 159 -29.60 28.55 5.33
CA LYS A 159 -28.64 27.75 4.58
C LYS A 159 -27.26 28.37 4.70
N ILE A 160 -26.29 27.54 5.02
CA ILE A 160 -24.96 27.99 5.40
C ILE A 160 -23.96 27.12 4.65
N TRP A 161 -22.98 27.76 4.02
CA TRP A 161 -21.86 27.07 3.38
C TRP A 161 -20.57 27.52 4.03
N VAL A 162 -19.78 26.57 4.53
CA VAL A 162 -18.49 26.84 5.16
C VAL A 162 -17.43 25.95 4.52
N CYS A 163 -16.44 26.57 3.91
CA CYS A 163 -15.19 25.91 3.53
C CYS A 163 -14.35 25.74 4.80
N VAL A 164 -13.99 24.50 5.15
CA VAL A 164 -13.18 24.23 6.34
C VAL A 164 -11.70 24.42 5.98
N SER A 165 -11.06 25.38 6.66
CA SER A 165 -9.66 25.75 6.41
C SER A 165 -8.67 24.67 6.88
N ASP A 166 -7.51 24.62 6.20
CA ASP A 166 -6.30 23.94 6.66
C ASP A 166 -5.17 24.99 6.82
N PRO A 167 -4.64 25.23 8.03
CA PRO A 167 -4.88 24.48 9.29
C PRO A 167 -6.30 24.68 9.85
N PHE A 168 -6.81 23.64 10.49
CA PHE A 168 -8.12 23.65 11.15
C PHE A 168 -8.17 24.64 12.31
N ASP A 169 -9.16 25.54 12.29
CA ASP A 169 -9.46 26.49 13.35
C ASP A 169 -10.96 26.53 13.62
N LEU A 170 -11.38 25.95 14.76
CA LEU A 170 -12.78 25.91 15.17
C LEU A 170 -13.38 27.31 15.37
N SER A 171 -12.60 28.29 15.81
CA SER A 171 -13.08 29.66 15.98
C SER A 171 -13.36 30.32 14.64
N GLN A 172 -12.54 30.05 13.62
CA GLN A 172 -12.77 30.51 12.25
C GLN A 172 -14.03 29.86 11.65
N ILE A 173 -14.21 28.55 11.85
CA ILE A 173 -15.39 27.83 11.38
C ILE A 173 -16.66 28.36 12.05
N ALA A 174 -16.68 28.47 13.39
CA ALA A 174 -17.81 29.01 14.14
C ALA A 174 -18.17 30.44 13.69
N ARG A 175 -17.16 31.27 13.41
CA ARG A 175 -17.36 32.62 12.87
C ARG A 175 -18.04 32.58 11.49
N ALA A 176 -17.55 31.76 10.57
CA ALA A 176 -18.14 31.61 9.23
C ALA A 176 -19.59 31.10 9.29
N ILE A 177 -19.89 30.19 10.21
CA ILE A 177 -21.26 29.72 10.45
C ILE A 177 -22.16 30.88 10.91
N LEU A 178 -21.69 31.67 11.87
CA LEU A 178 -22.45 32.79 12.44
C LEU A 178 -22.70 33.89 11.41
N GLU A 179 -21.69 34.24 10.61
CA GLU A 179 -21.82 35.21 9.50
C GLU A 179 -22.79 34.71 8.41
N GLY A 180 -22.85 33.39 8.17
CA GLY A 180 -23.83 32.79 7.27
C GLY A 180 -25.26 32.74 7.83
N LEU A 181 -25.42 32.72 9.15
CA LEU A 181 -26.73 32.78 9.81
C LEU A 181 -27.33 34.19 9.79
N ASP A 182 -26.49 35.19 10.04
CA ASP A 182 -26.84 36.59 10.10
C ASP A 182 -25.71 37.48 9.53
N SER A 183 -25.97 37.99 8.32
CA SER A 183 -25.05 38.85 7.58
C SER A 183 -24.84 40.23 8.20
N THR A 184 -25.61 40.60 9.24
CA THR A 184 -25.46 41.89 9.94
C THR A 184 -24.44 41.83 11.08
N ILE A 185 -24.03 40.63 11.47
CA ILE A 185 -23.07 40.41 12.55
C ILE A 185 -21.64 40.65 12.03
N SER A 186 -21.05 41.79 12.39
CA SER A 186 -19.62 42.05 12.18
C SER A 186 -18.82 41.58 13.40
N LEU A 187 -17.95 40.59 13.23
CA LEU A 187 -17.16 40.00 14.32
C LEU A 187 -15.71 40.47 14.25
N GLN A 188 -15.14 40.82 15.41
CA GLN A 188 -13.70 41.01 15.52
C GLN A 188 -13.00 39.65 15.57
N ASN A 189 -11.81 39.54 14.97
CA ASN A 189 -11.01 38.31 14.95
C ASN A 189 -10.68 37.76 16.35
N THR A 190 -10.75 38.60 17.38
CA THR A 190 -10.47 38.28 18.80
C THR A 190 -11.67 37.73 19.58
N THR A 191 -12.83 37.56 18.95
CA THR A 191 -14.05 37.11 19.65
C THR A 191 -13.84 35.70 20.22
N PRO A 192 -14.06 35.46 21.54
CA PRO A 192 -13.88 34.15 22.15
C PRO A 192 -14.83 33.10 21.57
N LEU A 193 -14.36 31.84 21.47
CA LEU A 193 -15.13 30.72 20.92
C LEU A 193 -16.48 30.52 21.64
N GLN A 194 -16.51 30.61 22.97
CA GLN A 194 -17.75 30.49 23.75
C GLN A 194 -18.82 31.51 23.32
N THR A 195 -18.41 32.75 23.01
CA THR A 195 -19.32 33.79 22.53
C THR A 195 -19.84 33.49 21.13
N LEU A 196 -19.01 32.89 20.27
CA LEU A 196 -19.44 32.46 18.94
C LEU A 196 -20.46 31.33 19.04
N LEU A 197 -20.16 30.28 19.81
CA LEU A 197 -21.03 29.11 19.96
C LEU A 197 -22.39 29.47 20.62
N SER A 198 -22.39 30.32 21.65
CA SER A 198 -23.64 30.80 22.26
C SER A 198 -24.52 31.56 21.27
N LYS A 199 -23.94 32.49 20.49
CA LYS A 199 -24.68 33.22 19.44
C LYS A 199 -25.19 32.31 18.31
N ILE A 200 -24.43 31.28 17.94
CA ILE A 200 -24.90 30.28 16.97
C ILE A 200 -26.13 29.57 17.52
N ASN A 201 -26.07 29.07 18.76
CA ASN A 201 -27.19 28.38 19.41
C ASN A 201 -28.46 29.24 19.44
N GLU A 202 -28.33 30.51 19.85
CA GLU A 202 -29.45 31.48 19.87
C GLU A 202 -30.08 31.67 18.48
N ASN A 203 -29.27 31.69 17.42
CA ASN A 203 -29.76 31.93 16.06
C ASN A 203 -30.46 30.73 15.41
N ILE A 204 -30.17 29.51 15.86
CA ILE A 204 -30.66 28.25 15.29
C ILE A 204 -31.78 27.57 16.10
N LYS A 205 -32.00 27.98 17.36
CA LYS A 205 -32.90 27.30 18.31
C LYS A 205 -34.30 26.98 17.75
N ASP A 206 -34.87 27.90 16.98
CA ASP A 206 -36.24 27.79 16.45
C ASP A 206 -36.29 27.78 14.90
N LYS A 207 -35.18 27.46 14.23
CA LYS A 207 -35.08 27.48 12.76
C LYS A 207 -34.58 26.16 12.23
N LYS A 208 -35.13 25.73 11.11
CA LYS A 208 -34.65 24.60 10.35
C LYS A 208 -33.51 25.03 9.45
N PHE A 209 -32.30 24.54 9.72
CA PHE A 209 -31.12 24.93 8.95
C PHE A 209 -30.53 23.79 8.14
N PHE A 210 -29.85 24.16 7.06
CA PHE A 210 -28.99 23.29 6.28
C PHE A 210 -27.57 23.84 6.28
N LEU A 211 -26.64 23.08 6.85
CA LEU A 211 -25.22 23.46 6.94
C LEU A 211 -24.38 22.56 6.04
N VAL A 212 -23.59 23.16 5.16
CA VAL A 212 -22.57 22.47 4.38
C VAL A 212 -21.19 22.78 4.94
N LEU A 213 -20.45 21.73 5.33
CA LEU A 213 -19.04 21.79 5.69
C LEU A 213 -18.21 21.18 4.57
N ASP A 214 -17.58 22.01 3.75
CA ASP A 214 -16.83 21.60 2.56
C ASP A 214 -15.33 21.40 2.86
N ASP A 215 -14.76 20.34 2.28
CA ASP A 215 -13.36 19.88 2.36
C ASP A 215 -12.85 19.71 3.80
N VAL A 216 -13.52 18.89 4.61
CA VAL A 216 -13.11 18.61 5.99
C VAL A 216 -11.91 17.65 6.03
N TRP A 217 -10.79 18.11 6.62
CA TRP A 217 -9.53 17.36 6.73
C TRP A 217 -9.24 16.74 8.09
N LYS A 218 -9.69 17.36 9.19
CA LYS A 218 -9.32 16.95 10.55
C LYS A 218 -10.28 15.88 11.07
N ASP A 219 -9.71 14.75 11.50
CA ASP A 219 -10.43 13.55 11.92
C ASP A 219 -10.20 13.21 13.40
N HIS A 220 -9.96 14.20 14.25
CA HIS A 220 -9.96 14.02 15.71
C HIS A 220 -11.33 14.41 16.27
N GLY A 221 -12.05 13.44 16.86
CA GLY A 221 -13.43 13.62 17.33
C GLY A 221 -13.61 14.79 18.31
N GLN A 222 -12.67 14.98 19.24
CA GLN A 222 -12.72 16.03 20.27
C GLN A 222 -12.78 17.45 19.69
N ASP A 223 -12.21 17.67 18.51
CA ASP A 223 -12.22 18.99 17.87
C ASP A 223 -13.62 19.43 17.44
N TRP A 224 -14.54 18.48 17.23
CA TRP A 224 -15.90 18.74 16.77
C TRP A 224 -16.94 18.67 17.89
N GLU A 225 -16.61 18.11 19.06
CA GLU A 225 -17.54 17.91 20.17
C GLU A 225 -18.20 19.22 20.64
N GLN A 226 -17.42 20.31 20.75
CA GLN A 226 -17.95 21.60 21.17
C GLN A 226 -18.96 22.18 20.16
N LEU A 227 -18.69 22.00 18.86
CA LEU A 227 -19.60 22.43 17.80
C LEU A 227 -20.86 21.55 17.77
N LYS A 228 -20.70 20.22 17.90
CA LYS A 228 -21.82 19.28 17.99
C LYS A 228 -22.72 19.59 19.20
N ALA A 229 -22.14 19.91 20.35
CA ALA A 229 -22.89 20.29 21.55
C ALA A 229 -23.75 21.55 21.33
N THR A 230 -23.27 22.48 20.48
CA THR A 230 -24.02 23.68 20.11
C THR A 230 -25.30 23.35 19.33
N PHE A 231 -25.35 22.18 18.68
CA PHE A 231 -26.43 21.72 17.83
C PHE A 231 -27.45 20.79 18.52
N GLN A 232 -27.31 20.52 19.82
CA GLN A 232 -28.20 19.58 20.54
C GLN A 232 -29.62 20.11 20.77
N SER A 233 -29.82 21.43 20.76
CA SER A 233 -31.10 22.08 21.05
C SER A 233 -31.82 22.59 19.79
N VAL A 234 -31.58 21.96 18.64
CA VAL A 234 -32.04 22.43 17.33
C VAL A 234 -33.38 21.81 16.95
N MET A 235 -34.19 22.56 16.20
CA MET A 235 -35.45 22.06 15.61
C MET A 235 -35.24 20.79 14.76
N LEU A 236 -36.10 19.79 14.99
CA LEU A 236 -36.18 18.57 14.19
C LEU A 236 -36.32 18.90 12.70
N GLY A 237 -35.53 18.22 11.87
CA GLY A 237 -35.49 18.44 10.42
C GLY A 237 -34.31 19.27 9.92
N SER A 238 -33.46 19.82 10.79
CA SER A 238 -32.16 20.38 10.38
C SER A 238 -31.22 19.27 9.89
N ARG A 239 -30.31 19.62 8.97
CA ARG A 239 -29.41 18.65 8.30
C ARG A 239 -28.01 19.23 8.12
N ILE A 240 -26.99 18.36 8.21
CA ILE A 240 -25.60 18.72 7.92
C ILE A 240 -25.12 17.88 6.72
N LEU A 241 -24.52 18.54 5.73
CA LEU A 241 -23.82 17.90 4.62
C LEU A 241 -22.32 18.17 4.77
N VAL A 242 -21.51 17.13 4.69
CA VAL A 242 -20.05 17.23 4.83
C VAL A 242 -19.40 16.69 3.56
N THR A 243 -18.38 17.35 3.04
CA THR A 243 -17.52 16.76 2.01
C THR A 243 -16.14 16.50 2.61
N SER A 244 -15.57 15.33 2.34
CA SER A 244 -14.23 14.97 2.84
C SER A 244 -13.50 14.02 1.91
N ARG A 245 -12.17 13.98 2.04
CA ARG A 245 -11.30 12.98 1.40
C ARG A 245 -11.04 11.78 2.31
N LYS A 246 -11.41 11.90 3.57
CA LYS A 246 -11.10 10.95 4.63
C LYS A 246 -12.37 10.24 5.09
N ASP A 247 -12.39 8.93 4.95
CA ASP A 247 -13.43 8.06 5.49
C ASP A 247 -13.55 8.17 7.01
N SER A 248 -12.41 8.41 7.69
CA SER A 248 -12.38 8.61 9.13
C SER A 248 -13.24 9.80 9.58
N VAL A 249 -13.37 10.86 8.78
CA VAL A 249 -14.19 12.03 9.13
C VAL A 249 -15.66 11.66 9.28
N ALA A 250 -16.19 10.82 8.38
CA ALA A 250 -17.58 10.38 8.44
C ALA A 250 -17.88 9.58 9.73
N LYS A 251 -16.91 8.76 10.18
CA LYS A 251 -17.04 8.02 11.45
C LYS A 251 -17.04 8.94 12.66
N HIS A 252 -16.12 9.91 12.70
CA HIS A 252 -16.00 10.84 13.83
C HIS A 252 -17.17 11.83 13.91
N LEU A 253 -17.75 12.20 12.78
CA LEU A 253 -18.95 13.04 12.74
C LEU A 253 -20.24 12.24 12.98
N GLU A 254 -20.14 10.92 13.23
CA GLU A 254 -21.29 10.03 13.42
C GLU A 254 -22.31 10.15 12.29
N SER A 255 -21.81 10.18 11.05
CA SER A 255 -22.64 10.40 9.87
C SER A 255 -23.67 9.29 9.72
N SER A 256 -24.93 9.68 9.66
CA SER A 256 -26.08 8.80 9.38
C SER A 256 -25.90 8.05 8.06
N HIS A 257 -25.30 8.71 7.06
CA HIS A 257 -25.10 8.17 5.73
C HIS A 257 -23.77 8.65 5.15
N VAL A 258 -23.06 7.74 4.49
CA VAL A 258 -21.80 8.02 3.80
C VAL A 258 -21.98 7.70 2.32
N PHE A 259 -21.76 8.70 1.46
CA PHE A 259 -21.82 8.58 0.02
C PHE A 259 -20.40 8.59 -0.54
N HIS A 260 -19.94 7.43 -1.02
CA HIS A 260 -18.67 7.32 -1.72
C HIS A 260 -18.88 7.68 -3.18
N LEU A 261 -18.14 8.67 -3.69
CA LEU A 261 -18.23 9.04 -5.10
C LEU A 261 -17.37 8.12 -5.96
N ASP A 262 -18.01 7.45 -6.91
CA ASP A 262 -17.34 6.69 -7.96
C ASP A 262 -16.76 7.60 -9.04
N LEU A 263 -15.92 7.08 -9.93
CA LEU A 263 -15.40 7.82 -11.07
C LEU A 263 -16.52 8.13 -12.09
N LEU A 264 -16.39 9.23 -12.82
CA LEU A 264 -17.30 9.55 -13.91
C LEU A 264 -17.03 8.65 -15.13
N SER A 265 -18.05 8.42 -15.95
CA SER A 265 -17.86 7.74 -17.23
C SER A 265 -17.01 8.58 -18.19
N GLU A 266 -16.35 7.91 -19.14
CA GLU A 266 -15.57 8.58 -20.19
C GLU A 266 -16.41 9.61 -20.97
N GLU A 267 -17.69 9.30 -21.18
CA GLU A 267 -18.63 10.18 -21.86
C GLU A 267 -18.96 11.45 -21.08
N ILE A 268 -19.12 11.34 -19.76
CA ILE A 268 -19.31 12.51 -18.91
C ILE A 268 -18.02 13.34 -18.87
N CYS A 269 -16.85 12.71 -18.78
CA CYS A 269 -15.58 13.41 -18.87
C CYS A 269 -15.41 14.16 -20.19
N TRP A 270 -15.82 13.57 -21.31
CA TRP A 270 -15.84 14.25 -22.60
C TRP A 270 -16.79 15.43 -22.62
N LEU A 271 -17.98 15.29 -22.04
CA LEU A 271 -18.96 16.38 -21.97
C LEU A 271 -18.42 17.58 -21.16
N ILE A 272 -17.79 17.32 -20.02
CA ILE A 272 -17.13 18.35 -19.19
C ILE A 272 -16.00 19.03 -19.95
N LEU A 273 -15.12 18.23 -20.57
CA LEU A 273 -13.96 18.73 -21.31
C LEU A 273 -14.39 19.57 -22.51
N SER A 274 -15.33 19.07 -23.31
CA SER A 274 -15.82 19.73 -24.52
C SER A 274 -16.55 21.04 -24.22
N GLN A 275 -17.37 21.09 -23.16
CA GLN A 275 -17.99 22.33 -22.69
C GLN A 275 -16.95 23.41 -22.43
N LYS A 276 -15.84 23.06 -21.78
CA LYS A 276 -14.76 23.99 -21.46
C LYS A 276 -13.90 24.34 -22.69
N ALA A 277 -13.47 23.34 -23.47
CA ALA A 277 -12.60 23.52 -24.63
C ALA A 277 -13.25 24.33 -25.77
N PHE A 278 -14.56 24.15 -25.97
CA PHE A 278 -15.28 24.81 -27.06
C PHE A 278 -16.11 26.01 -26.63
N THR A 279 -15.86 26.55 -25.42
CA THR A 279 -16.50 27.80 -24.96
C THR A 279 -16.19 28.91 -25.97
N GLY A 280 -17.24 29.45 -26.61
CA GLY A 280 -17.11 30.54 -27.60
C GLY A 280 -16.72 30.13 -29.04
N ARG A 281 -16.77 28.84 -29.40
CA ARG A 281 -16.43 28.35 -30.76
C ARG A 281 -17.63 27.93 -31.61
N ASN A 282 -17.48 28.06 -32.94
CA ASN A 282 -18.45 27.62 -33.97
C ASN A 282 -18.47 26.08 -34.14
N GLN A 283 -19.59 25.57 -34.66
CA GLN A 283 -19.89 24.13 -34.73
C GLN A 283 -18.96 23.33 -35.66
N ILE A 284 -18.55 23.90 -36.79
CA ILE A 284 -17.70 23.26 -37.82
C ILE A 284 -16.31 22.88 -37.29
N GLY A 285 -15.77 23.66 -36.34
CA GLY A 285 -14.46 23.35 -35.72
C GLY A 285 -14.53 22.26 -34.64
N ARG A 286 -15.75 21.89 -34.18
CA ARG A 286 -15.93 20.87 -33.13
C ARG A 286 -15.83 19.45 -33.69
N GLU A 287 -16.43 19.21 -34.85
CA GLU A 287 -16.52 17.86 -35.45
C GLU A 287 -15.14 17.26 -35.74
N ASN A 288 -14.20 18.06 -36.27
CA ASN A 288 -12.84 17.59 -36.58
C ASN A 288 -11.94 17.38 -35.34
N LEU A 289 -12.31 17.92 -34.18
CA LEU A 289 -11.52 17.83 -32.94
C LEU A 289 -12.15 16.90 -31.90
N GLU A 290 -13.37 16.41 -32.18
CA GLU A 290 -14.13 15.57 -31.27
C GLU A 290 -13.44 14.22 -31.03
N ASP A 291 -12.98 13.55 -32.07
CA ASP A 291 -12.31 12.24 -31.94
C ASP A 291 -11.04 12.34 -31.09
N ILE A 292 -10.16 13.32 -31.38
CA ILE A 292 -8.95 13.57 -30.59
C ILE A 292 -9.33 13.97 -29.16
N GLY A 293 -10.36 14.78 -29.00
CA GLY A 293 -10.87 15.22 -27.72
C GLY A 293 -11.41 14.09 -26.84
N ARG A 294 -12.09 13.11 -27.42
CA ARG A 294 -12.55 11.90 -26.75
C ARG A 294 -11.37 11.05 -26.28
N GLU A 295 -10.33 10.90 -27.11
CA GLU A 295 -9.10 10.23 -26.68
C GLU A 295 -8.38 10.97 -25.54
N ILE A 296 -8.41 12.30 -25.52
CA ILE A 296 -7.91 13.09 -24.39
C ILE A 296 -8.79 12.88 -23.15
N ALA A 297 -10.11 12.85 -23.29
CA ALA A 297 -11.04 12.62 -22.18
C ALA A 297 -10.86 11.24 -21.55
N LYS A 298 -10.56 10.20 -22.34
CA LYS A 298 -10.18 8.87 -21.84
C LYS A 298 -8.97 8.92 -20.90
N LYS A 299 -8.00 9.80 -21.17
CA LYS A 299 -6.84 9.99 -20.28
C LYS A 299 -7.19 10.63 -18.93
N CYS A 300 -8.37 11.25 -18.78
CA CYS A 300 -8.85 11.75 -17.49
C CYS A 300 -9.25 10.62 -16.53
N LYS A 301 -9.49 9.40 -17.05
CA LYS A 301 -9.87 8.22 -16.26
C LYS A 301 -11.01 8.49 -15.27
N GLY A 302 -12.01 9.27 -15.70
CA GLY A 302 -13.18 9.56 -14.89
C GLY A 302 -13.01 10.67 -13.83
N LEU A 303 -11.86 11.36 -13.76
CA LEU A 303 -11.70 12.51 -12.87
C LEU A 303 -12.20 13.82 -13.50
N PRO A 304 -13.27 14.45 -12.95
CA PRO A 304 -13.79 15.71 -13.50
C PRO A 304 -12.79 16.86 -13.43
N LEU A 305 -11.96 16.95 -12.38
CA LEU A 305 -10.95 18.00 -12.30
C LEU A 305 -9.95 17.91 -13.46
N ALA A 306 -9.50 16.70 -13.82
CA ALA A 306 -8.62 16.49 -14.96
C ALA A 306 -9.29 16.93 -16.27
N ALA A 307 -10.57 16.59 -16.46
CA ALA A 307 -11.35 16.96 -17.64
C ALA A 307 -11.52 18.49 -17.78
N ILE A 308 -11.87 19.20 -16.69
CA ILE A 308 -11.99 20.66 -16.68
C ILE A 308 -10.65 21.32 -17.00
N THR A 309 -9.58 20.85 -16.37
CA THR A 309 -8.24 21.40 -16.55
C THR A 309 -7.75 21.22 -17.99
N LEU A 310 -7.89 20.03 -18.57
CA LEU A 310 -7.54 19.79 -19.96
C LEU A 310 -8.42 20.57 -20.93
N GLY A 311 -9.73 20.65 -20.66
CA GLY A 311 -10.63 21.48 -21.45
C GLY A 311 -10.21 22.95 -21.47
N GLY A 312 -9.74 23.47 -20.32
CA GLY A 312 -9.17 24.82 -20.25
C GLY A 312 -7.89 24.98 -21.08
N LEU A 313 -6.98 24.00 -21.05
CA LEU A 313 -5.76 24.01 -21.87
C LEU A 313 -6.06 23.99 -23.38
N LEU A 314 -7.09 23.25 -23.77
CA LEU A 314 -7.50 23.08 -25.15
C LEU A 314 -8.27 24.30 -25.69
N GLN A 315 -8.80 25.15 -24.80
CA GLN A 315 -9.54 26.35 -25.15
C GLN A 315 -8.73 27.31 -26.06
N ASP A 316 -7.42 27.37 -25.87
CA ASP A 316 -6.51 28.23 -26.64
C ASP A 316 -5.91 27.54 -27.89
N LYS A 317 -6.25 26.26 -28.15
CA LYS A 317 -5.66 25.44 -29.22
C LYS A 317 -6.64 25.24 -30.39
N LEU A 318 -6.30 25.75 -31.57
CA LEU A 318 -7.20 25.83 -32.71
C LEU A 318 -6.99 24.71 -33.74
N ARG A 319 -5.79 24.13 -33.81
CA ARG A 319 -5.44 23.12 -34.82
C ARG A 319 -5.46 21.71 -34.24
N SER A 320 -5.79 20.72 -35.07
CA SER A 320 -5.74 19.30 -34.69
C SER A 320 -4.36 18.87 -34.22
N GLU A 321 -3.30 19.33 -34.88
CA GLU A 321 -1.90 19.10 -34.50
C GLU A 321 -1.60 19.52 -33.05
N GLU A 322 -2.20 20.62 -32.58
CA GLU A 322 -2.01 21.09 -31.20
C GLU A 322 -2.74 20.22 -30.18
N TRP A 323 -3.88 19.64 -30.56
CA TRP A 323 -4.62 18.68 -29.74
C TRP A 323 -3.92 17.33 -29.72
N GLU A 324 -3.41 16.85 -30.86
CA GLU A 324 -2.55 15.66 -30.95
C GLU A 324 -1.28 15.85 -30.13
N ASN A 325 -0.68 17.05 -30.15
CA ASN A 325 0.43 17.36 -29.26
C ASN A 325 0.02 17.27 -27.79
N VAL A 326 -1.17 17.72 -27.38
CA VAL A 326 -1.64 17.53 -25.99
C VAL A 326 -1.88 16.05 -25.66
N LEU A 327 -2.46 15.31 -26.60
CA LEU A 327 -2.71 13.87 -26.47
C LEU A 327 -1.38 13.10 -26.33
N ASN A 328 -0.39 13.40 -27.17
CA ASN A 328 0.88 12.68 -27.26
C ASN A 328 1.95 13.21 -26.30
N SER A 329 1.80 14.46 -25.83
CA SER A 329 2.79 15.07 -24.97
C SER A 329 2.71 14.55 -23.54
N GLU A 330 3.89 14.53 -22.92
CA GLU A 330 4.06 14.39 -21.50
C GLU A 330 3.63 15.65 -20.72
N ILE A 331 2.68 16.48 -21.20
CA ILE A 331 2.18 17.70 -20.49
C ILE A 331 1.66 17.37 -19.07
N TRP A 332 1.33 16.11 -18.81
CA TRP A 332 1.13 15.50 -17.49
C TRP A 332 2.33 15.61 -16.54
N LYS A 333 3.53 15.92 -17.03
CA LYS A 333 4.75 15.62 -16.31
C LYS A 333 5.32 16.75 -15.47
N LEU A 334 5.13 18.05 -15.66
CA LEU A 334 5.89 19.00 -14.82
C LEU A 334 5.17 20.26 -14.31
N ASP A 335 4.74 21.22 -15.14
CA ASP A 335 4.28 22.51 -14.58
C ASP A 335 2.75 22.63 -14.55
N PHE A 336 2.07 22.29 -15.64
CA PHE A 336 0.62 22.39 -15.75
C PHE A 336 -0.12 21.38 -14.85
N ALA A 337 0.24 20.09 -14.95
CA ALA A 337 -0.32 19.05 -14.08
C ALA A 337 -0.01 19.30 -12.60
N ARG A 338 1.21 19.78 -12.29
CA ARG A 338 1.60 20.14 -10.92
C ARG A 338 0.72 21.23 -10.32
N GLN A 339 0.39 22.26 -11.11
CA GLN A 339 -0.39 23.40 -10.63
C GLN A 339 -1.88 23.06 -10.43
N TYR A 340 -2.47 22.25 -11.31
CA TYR A 340 -3.94 22.10 -11.35
C TYR A 340 -4.46 20.69 -11.02
N ILE A 341 -3.70 19.63 -11.33
CA ILE A 341 -4.14 18.23 -11.14
C ILE A 341 -3.52 17.64 -9.87
N TYR A 342 -2.21 17.83 -9.67
CA TYR A 342 -1.49 17.32 -8.50
C TYR A 342 -1.63 18.22 -7.28
N ALA A 343 -2.03 19.48 -7.40
CA ALA A 343 -2.16 20.37 -6.23
C ALA A 343 -3.11 19.79 -5.15
N PRO A 344 -4.32 19.29 -5.48
CA PRO A 344 -5.14 18.56 -4.51
C PRO A 344 -4.46 17.32 -3.94
N LEU A 345 -3.77 16.53 -4.76
CA LEU A 345 -3.09 15.31 -4.31
C LEU A 345 -1.86 15.60 -3.43
N LEU A 346 -1.16 16.71 -3.68
CA LEU A 346 -0.05 17.21 -2.87
C LEU A 346 -0.51 17.52 -1.44
N LEU A 347 -1.69 18.13 -1.28
CA LEU A 347 -2.27 18.36 0.06
C LEU A 347 -2.54 17.04 0.78
N SER A 348 -3.16 16.07 0.09
CA SER A 348 -3.38 14.71 0.62
C SER A 348 -2.08 14.00 0.97
N TYR A 349 -1.00 14.22 0.23
CA TYR A 349 0.33 13.65 0.50
C TYR A 349 1.03 14.33 1.68
N PHE A 350 0.98 15.65 1.79
CA PHE A 350 1.60 16.37 2.90
C PHE A 350 0.82 16.24 4.22
N ASP A 351 -0.45 15.86 4.20
CA ASP A 351 -1.19 15.43 5.40
C ASP A 351 -0.71 14.07 5.94
N LEU A 352 -0.06 13.23 5.12
CA LEU A 352 0.43 11.93 5.59
C LEU A 352 1.60 12.09 6.58
N PRO A 353 1.67 11.27 7.63
CA PRO A 353 2.87 11.11 8.44
C PRO A 353 4.08 10.72 7.58
N SER A 354 5.27 11.19 7.96
CA SER A 354 6.52 10.99 7.18
C SER A 354 6.84 9.52 6.91
N ALA A 355 6.56 8.62 7.85
CA ALA A 355 6.75 7.18 7.68
C ALA A 355 5.83 6.59 6.59
N ILE A 356 4.57 7.03 6.56
CA ILE A 356 3.55 6.57 5.61
C ILE A 356 3.81 7.14 4.21
N ARG A 357 4.35 8.37 4.11
CA ARG A 357 4.77 8.95 2.82
C ARG A 357 5.75 8.06 2.08
N ARG A 358 6.77 7.50 2.76
CA ARG A 358 7.73 6.58 2.13
C ARG A 358 7.05 5.32 1.60
N CYS A 359 6.10 4.78 2.36
CA CYS A 359 5.30 3.63 1.98
C CYS A 359 4.42 3.92 0.75
N PHE A 360 3.78 5.09 0.71
CA PHE A 360 3.00 5.55 -0.44
C PHE A 360 3.84 5.77 -1.69
N LEU A 361 5.02 6.42 -1.55
CA LEU A 361 5.94 6.61 -2.67
C LEU A 361 6.43 5.29 -3.24
N TYR A 362 6.59 4.27 -2.40
CA TYR A 362 6.99 2.94 -2.85
C TYR A 362 5.99 2.31 -3.82
N CYS A 363 4.72 2.68 -3.75
CA CYS A 363 3.70 2.16 -4.65
C CYS A 363 3.96 2.49 -6.14
N ALA A 364 4.90 3.39 -6.46
CA ALA A 364 5.35 3.63 -7.85
C ALA A 364 5.96 2.38 -8.52
N ILE A 365 6.33 1.35 -7.76
CA ILE A 365 6.87 0.11 -8.31
C ILE A 365 5.79 -0.76 -8.98
N PHE A 366 4.51 -0.56 -8.63
CA PHE A 366 3.41 -1.31 -9.20
C PHE A 366 2.94 -0.63 -10.49
N PRO A 367 2.62 -1.40 -11.54
CA PRO A 367 2.10 -0.81 -12.77
C PRO A 367 0.68 -0.29 -12.57
N LYS A 368 0.22 0.52 -13.52
CA LYS A 368 -1.17 0.95 -13.62
C LYS A 368 -2.11 -0.25 -13.67
N ASP A 369 -3.30 -0.08 -13.11
CA ASP A 369 -4.35 -1.10 -13.00
C ASP A 369 -3.99 -2.38 -12.20
N TYR A 370 -2.79 -2.46 -11.61
CA TYR A 370 -2.35 -3.61 -10.83
C TYR A 370 -3.20 -3.78 -9.56
N VAL A 371 -3.67 -5.02 -9.34
CA VAL A 371 -4.37 -5.40 -8.11
C VAL A 371 -3.30 -5.68 -7.04
N ILE A 372 -3.12 -4.71 -6.14
CA ILE A 372 -2.14 -4.80 -5.07
C ILE A 372 -2.77 -5.57 -3.91
N SER A 373 -2.19 -6.70 -3.53
CA SER A 373 -2.62 -7.38 -2.30
C SER A 373 -2.03 -6.69 -1.07
N ASN A 374 -2.80 -6.63 0.01
CA ASN A 374 -2.37 -5.99 1.26
C ASN A 374 -1.09 -6.65 1.82
N ASP A 375 -1.06 -7.99 1.84
CA ASP A 375 0.07 -8.75 2.36
C ASP A 375 1.36 -8.54 1.53
N GLU A 376 1.27 -8.47 0.20
CA GLU A 376 2.40 -8.18 -0.70
C GLU A 376 2.98 -6.79 -0.44
N LEU A 377 2.11 -5.77 -0.38
CA LEU A 377 2.52 -4.39 -0.17
C LEU A 377 3.19 -4.20 1.19
N VAL A 378 2.64 -4.80 2.25
CA VAL A 378 3.24 -4.77 3.59
C VAL A 378 4.59 -5.47 3.59
N GLN A 379 4.72 -6.65 2.97
CA GLN A 379 6.01 -7.35 2.85
C GLN A 379 7.04 -6.52 2.08
N HIS A 380 6.63 -5.80 1.03
CA HIS A 380 7.51 -4.90 0.32
C HIS A 380 8.02 -3.75 1.21
N TRP A 381 7.13 -3.12 2.00
CA TRP A 381 7.52 -2.07 2.94
C TRP A 381 8.44 -2.56 4.06
N MET A 382 8.20 -3.78 4.56
CA MET A 382 9.08 -4.45 5.52
C MET A 382 10.47 -4.70 4.92
N ALA A 383 10.52 -5.22 3.69
CA ALA A 383 11.77 -5.48 3.00
C ALA A 383 12.60 -4.20 2.84
N GLN A 384 11.95 -3.08 2.55
CA GLN A 384 12.63 -1.78 2.48
C GLN A 384 13.02 -1.20 3.85
N GLY A 385 12.45 -1.70 4.94
CA GLY A 385 12.65 -1.19 6.30
C GLY A 385 11.91 0.13 6.56
N TYR A 386 10.74 0.32 5.95
CA TYR A 386 9.95 1.55 6.10
C TYR A 386 9.03 1.55 7.32
N LEU A 387 8.81 0.39 7.91
CA LEU A 387 7.97 0.20 9.09
C LEU A 387 8.85 0.34 10.34
N ASN A 388 8.60 1.37 11.13
CA ASN A 388 9.39 1.69 12.32
C ASN A 388 8.92 0.83 13.50
N SER A 389 9.44 -0.39 13.65
CA SER A 389 9.28 -1.18 14.87
C SER A 389 10.57 -1.93 15.22
N ASP A 390 10.88 -2.00 16.51
CA ASP A 390 12.01 -2.78 17.04
C ASP A 390 11.65 -4.26 17.19
N ASP A 391 10.35 -4.57 17.28
CA ASP A 391 9.82 -5.91 17.28
C ASP A 391 9.15 -6.27 15.95
N ASN A 392 9.26 -7.56 15.63
CA ASN A 392 8.90 -8.08 14.33
C ASN A 392 7.37 -8.06 14.14
N LEU A 393 6.58 -8.63 15.06
CA LEU A 393 5.12 -8.62 14.99
C LEU A 393 4.54 -7.19 14.90
N GLY A 394 5.19 -6.22 15.53
CA GLY A 394 4.86 -4.80 15.40
C GLY A 394 4.97 -4.28 13.98
N ALA A 395 5.89 -4.79 13.16
CA ALA A 395 6.12 -4.31 11.79
C ALA A 395 4.91 -4.62 10.90
N GLU A 396 4.38 -5.85 10.94
CA GLU A 396 3.25 -6.24 10.06
C GLU A 396 1.96 -5.54 10.46
N LEU A 397 1.70 -5.41 11.77
CA LEU A 397 0.57 -4.65 12.29
C LEU A 397 0.69 -3.17 11.89
N THR A 398 1.87 -2.57 12.07
CA THR A 398 2.15 -1.20 11.63
C THR A 398 1.93 -1.04 10.12
N GLY A 399 2.36 -2.01 9.31
CA GLY A 399 2.14 -2.03 7.87
C GLY A 399 0.65 -2.06 7.51
N LYS A 400 -0.14 -2.90 8.18
CA LYS A 400 -1.60 -2.96 8.00
C LYS A 400 -2.28 -1.65 8.41
N ASP A 401 -1.81 -1.01 9.47
CA ASP A 401 -2.33 0.30 9.90
C ASP A 401 -1.96 1.40 8.90
N TYR A 402 -0.75 1.38 8.34
CA TYR A 402 -0.34 2.30 7.28
C TYR A 402 -1.17 2.08 6.01
N PHE A 403 -1.43 0.83 5.63
CA PHE A 403 -2.32 0.50 4.53
C PHE A 403 -3.73 1.06 4.75
N LYS A 404 -4.33 0.80 5.92
CA LYS A 404 -5.65 1.36 6.30
C LYS A 404 -5.66 2.88 6.27
N CYS A 405 -4.57 3.51 6.72
CA CYS A 405 -4.39 4.96 6.69
C CYS A 405 -4.40 5.52 5.26
N LEU A 406 -3.72 4.86 4.31
CA LEU A 406 -3.75 5.21 2.89
C LEU A 406 -5.13 4.96 2.24
N ALA A 407 -5.74 3.81 2.53
CA ALA A 407 -7.08 3.47 2.05
C ALA A 407 -8.14 4.48 2.53
N SER A 408 -8.08 4.88 3.80
CA SER A 408 -9.00 5.85 4.40
C SER A 408 -8.93 7.25 3.77
N ARG A 409 -7.84 7.57 3.06
CA ARG A 409 -7.63 8.86 2.38
C ARG A 409 -8.05 8.85 0.91
N SER A 410 -8.74 7.80 0.48
CA SER A 410 -9.15 7.60 -0.93
C SER A 410 -7.97 7.65 -1.91
N LEU A 411 -6.76 7.24 -1.48
CA LEU A 411 -5.59 7.09 -2.35
C LEU A 411 -5.56 5.74 -3.07
N PHE A 412 -6.37 4.79 -2.58
CA PHE A 412 -6.65 3.49 -3.19
C PHE A 412 -8.15 3.36 -3.47
N GLN A 413 -8.50 2.45 -4.36
CA GLN A 413 -9.87 2.15 -4.80
C GLN A 413 -10.04 0.64 -5.03
N ASP A 414 -11.22 0.21 -5.47
CA ASP A 414 -11.54 -1.17 -5.89
C ASP A 414 -11.19 -2.21 -4.81
N PHE A 415 -11.65 -1.96 -3.58
CA PHE A 415 -11.34 -2.81 -2.44
C PHE A 415 -12.11 -4.14 -2.51
N ALA A 416 -11.38 -5.25 -2.55
CA ALA A 416 -11.95 -6.56 -2.23
C ALA A 416 -11.78 -6.84 -0.74
N LYS A 417 -12.79 -7.48 -0.14
CA LYS A 417 -12.81 -7.84 1.28
C LYS A 417 -12.93 -9.35 1.46
N ASP A 418 -12.32 -9.87 2.52
CA ASP A 418 -12.54 -11.27 2.93
C ASP A 418 -13.89 -11.45 3.63
N ALA A 419 -14.18 -12.69 4.04
CA ALA A 419 -15.41 -13.03 4.78
C ALA A 419 -15.56 -12.29 6.12
N ASN A 420 -14.47 -11.75 6.68
CA ASN A 420 -14.47 -10.97 7.92
C ASN A 420 -14.63 -9.46 7.65
N GLY A 421 -14.70 -9.04 6.38
CA GLY A 421 -14.75 -7.64 5.98
C GLY A 421 -13.39 -6.93 5.95
N ASP A 422 -12.28 -7.66 6.16
CA ASP A 422 -10.92 -7.13 6.08
C ASP A 422 -10.54 -6.90 4.61
N ILE A 423 -9.93 -5.75 4.29
CA ILE A 423 -9.48 -5.42 2.93
C ILE A 423 -8.28 -6.30 2.56
N ILE A 424 -8.45 -7.11 1.52
CA ILE A 424 -7.43 -8.06 1.03
C ILE A 424 -6.64 -7.52 -0.17
N CYS A 425 -7.28 -6.75 -1.04
CA CYS A 425 -6.61 -6.10 -2.17
C CYS A 425 -7.27 -4.77 -2.54
N CYS A 426 -6.53 -3.96 -3.28
CA CYS A 426 -6.96 -2.67 -3.79
C CYS A 426 -6.25 -2.35 -5.11
N LYS A 427 -6.70 -1.31 -5.78
CA LYS A 427 -5.99 -0.67 -6.90
C LYS A 427 -5.60 0.76 -6.55
N MET A 428 -4.57 1.26 -7.22
CA MET A 428 -4.25 2.69 -7.24
C MET A 428 -4.77 3.30 -8.52
N HIS A 429 -5.49 4.43 -8.42
CA HIS A 429 -5.97 5.16 -9.58
C HIS A 429 -4.80 5.67 -10.43
N ASP A 430 -4.91 5.62 -11.77
CA ASP A 430 -3.82 5.99 -12.70
C ASP A 430 -3.24 7.39 -12.46
N ILE A 431 -4.08 8.39 -12.20
CA ILE A 431 -3.63 9.76 -11.86
C ILE A 431 -2.88 9.82 -10.51
N VAL A 432 -3.25 9.00 -9.53
CA VAL A 432 -2.49 8.88 -8.27
C VAL A 432 -1.17 8.20 -8.53
N HIS A 433 -1.16 7.14 -9.34
CA HIS A 433 0.07 6.50 -9.78
C HIS A 433 1.00 7.49 -10.50
N ASP A 434 0.49 8.28 -11.45
CA ASP A 434 1.25 9.30 -12.17
C ASP A 434 1.77 10.41 -11.24
N PHE A 435 0.97 10.78 -10.24
CA PHE A 435 1.39 11.68 -9.18
C PHE A 435 2.53 11.09 -8.32
N VAL A 436 2.46 9.82 -7.95
CA VAL A 436 3.53 9.14 -7.22
C VAL A 436 4.79 9.06 -8.08
N GLN A 437 4.68 8.64 -9.35
CA GLN A 437 5.79 8.64 -10.32
C GLN A 437 6.44 10.02 -10.45
N PHE A 438 5.62 11.07 -10.45
CA PHE A 438 6.09 12.46 -10.48
C PHE A 438 6.96 12.80 -9.25
N LEU A 439 6.57 12.35 -8.06
CA LEU A 439 7.34 12.56 -6.83
C LEU A 439 8.61 11.71 -6.77
N THR A 440 8.64 10.57 -7.47
CA THR A 440 9.72 9.57 -7.37
C THR A 440 10.72 9.56 -8.54
N LYS A 441 10.66 10.53 -9.47
CA LYS A 441 11.33 10.53 -10.79
C LYS A 441 12.80 10.12 -10.90
N CYS A 442 13.57 10.12 -9.82
CA CYS A 442 14.99 9.67 -9.84
C CYS A 442 15.23 8.37 -9.05
N GLY A 443 14.26 7.90 -8.26
CA GLY A 443 14.40 6.72 -7.41
C GLY A 443 13.74 5.46 -7.97
N PHE A 444 12.66 5.62 -8.75
CA PHE A 444 11.86 4.53 -9.29
C PHE A 444 11.88 4.59 -10.82
N VAL A 445 12.18 3.46 -11.44
CA VAL A 445 12.26 3.33 -12.90
C VAL A 445 11.51 2.08 -13.31
N THR A 446 10.67 2.21 -14.34
CA THR A 446 10.03 1.07 -15.01
C THR A 446 10.50 1.06 -16.45
N GLU A 447 11.04 -0.06 -16.90
CA GLU A 447 11.50 -0.24 -18.28
C GLU A 447 10.89 -1.50 -18.87
N LYS A 448 10.59 -1.40 -20.17
CA LYS A 448 10.08 -2.49 -20.98
C LYS A 448 11.16 -2.89 -21.98
N ILE A 449 11.54 -4.16 -21.97
CA ILE A 449 12.59 -4.69 -22.85
C ILE A 449 11.89 -5.53 -23.93
N VAL A 450 12.04 -5.09 -25.17
CA VAL A 450 11.54 -5.76 -26.37
C VAL A 450 12.75 -6.02 -27.26
N GLU A 451 13.15 -7.29 -27.35
CA GLU A 451 14.20 -7.82 -28.26
C GLU A 451 15.66 -7.35 -28.00
N ASP A 452 15.89 -6.07 -27.67
CA ASP A 452 17.23 -5.50 -27.44
C ASP A 452 17.73 -5.71 -26.00
N LEU A 453 18.95 -6.23 -25.88
CA LEU A 453 19.49 -6.75 -24.61
C LEU A 453 20.38 -5.77 -23.84
N THR A 454 20.46 -4.50 -24.25
CA THR A 454 21.30 -3.48 -23.57
C THR A 454 20.46 -2.32 -23.04
N LEU A 455 20.49 -2.12 -21.72
CA LEU A 455 19.78 -1.04 -21.04
C LEU A 455 20.76 -0.25 -20.15
N ASP A 456 20.98 1.03 -20.47
CA ASP A 456 21.83 1.90 -19.65
C ASP A 456 20.99 2.81 -18.75
N LEU A 457 21.03 2.53 -17.44
CA LEU A 457 20.35 3.32 -16.40
C LEU A 457 21.31 4.21 -15.62
N SER A 458 22.56 4.37 -16.08
CA SER A 458 23.61 5.13 -15.39
C SER A 458 23.27 6.60 -15.17
N SER A 459 22.45 7.18 -16.06
CA SER A 459 21.93 8.54 -15.93
C SER A 459 20.83 8.67 -14.86
N LYS A 460 19.98 7.65 -14.73
CA LYS A 460 18.82 7.63 -13.82
C LYS A 460 19.21 7.21 -12.39
N LYS A 461 20.20 6.31 -12.25
CA LYS A 461 20.67 5.74 -10.96
C LYS A 461 19.52 5.25 -10.06
N PRO A 462 18.67 4.33 -10.56
CA PRO A 462 17.48 3.88 -9.84
C PRO A 462 17.82 3.20 -8.52
N ARG A 463 16.95 3.41 -7.51
CA ARG A 463 16.93 2.62 -6.28
C ARG A 463 15.93 1.46 -6.36
N HIS A 464 14.89 1.62 -7.17
CA HIS A 464 13.84 0.64 -7.37
C HIS A 464 13.57 0.52 -8.87
N LEU A 465 13.65 -0.70 -9.38
CA LEU A 465 13.57 -0.99 -10.81
C LEU A 465 12.50 -2.04 -11.04
N ARG A 466 11.56 -1.74 -11.93
CA ARG A 466 10.65 -2.72 -12.53
C ARG A 466 11.08 -2.99 -13.97
N LEU A 467 11.25 -4.26 -14.32
CA LEU A 467 11.53 -4.71 -15.68
C LEU A 467 10.38 -5.57 -16.19
N VAL A 468 9.89 -5.24 -17.38
CA VAL A 468 8.94 -6.08 -18.12
C VAL A 468 9.66 -6.60 -19.37
N ILE A 469 9.84 -7.91 -19.45
CA ILE A 469 10.56 -8.58 -20.53
C ILE A 469 9.53 -9.30 -21.39
N GLU A 470 9.33 -8.87 -22.64
CA GLU A 470 8.32 -9.49 -23.53
C GLU A 470 8.83 -10.76 -24.20
N ASN A 471 10.02 -10.69 -24.79
CA ASN A 471 10.67 -11.83 -25.45
C ASN A 471 12.10 -11.95 -24.94
N CYS A 472 12.42 -13.10 -24.34
CA CYS A 472 13.78 -13.35 -23.88
C CYS A 472 14.52 -14.17 -24.94
N SER A 473 15.28 -13.51 -25.81
CA SER A 473 16.24 -14.21 -26.67
C SER A 473 17.36 -14.80 -25.81
N SER A 474 18.01 -15.88 -26.27
CA SER A 474 19.08 -16.58 -25.55
C SER A 474 20.38 -15.76 -25.36
N SER A 475 20.40 -14.50 -25.76
CA SER A 475 21.55 -13.61 -25.67
C SER A 475 21.61 -12.86 -24.32
N PRO A 476 22.81 -12.46 -23.86
CA PRO A 476 22.99 -11.90 -22.52
C PRO A 476 22.41 -10.49 -22.39
N MET A 477 21.48 -10.31 -21.44
CA MET A 477 21.07 -8.97 -20.98
C MET A 477 22.24 -8.25 -20.31
N SER A 478 22.51 -7.01 -20.71
CA SER A 478 23.50 -6.14 -20.10
C SER A 478 22.81 -4.86 -19.60
N ILE A 479 22.64 -4.78 -18.28
CA ILE A 479 22.06 -3.62 -17.62
C ILE A 479 23.16 -2.89 -16.84
N TYR A 480 23.24 -1.58 -17.02
CA TYR A 480 24.22 -0.69 -16.38
C TYR A 480 23.54 0.30 -15.43
N GLY A 481 24.23 0.76 -14.39
CA GLY A 481 23.69 1.77 -13.46
C GLY A 481 22.80 1.21 -12.35
N ILE A 482 22.87 -0.10 -12.06
CA ILE A 482 22.04 -0.81 -11.07
C ILE A 482 22.80 -1.12 -9.76
N GLU A 483 23.94 -0.50 -9.54
CA GLU A 483 24.81 -0.77 -8.38
C GLU A 483 24.18 -0.32 -7.05
N LYS A 484 23.27 0.67 -7.10
CA LYS A 484 22.55 1.24 -5.94
C LYS A 484 21.13 0.68 -5.76
N LEU A 485 20.81 -0.39 -6.48
CA LEU A 485 19.47 -0.96 -6.49
C LEU A 485 19.13 -1.64 -5.16
N ARG A 486 17.92 -1.38 -4.66
CA ARG A 486 17.33 -1.97 -3.45
C ARG A 486 16.10 -2.82 -3.72
N SER A 487 15.39 -2.54 -4.81
CA SER A 487 14.30 -3.38 -5.29
C SER A 487 14.45 -3.67 -6.76
N LEU A 488 14.35 -4.95 -7.12
CA LEU A 488 14.21 -5.40 -8.49
C LEU A 488 12.95 -6.23 -8.61
N VAL A 489 12.00 -5.77 -9.43
CA VAL A 489 10.82 -6.54 -9.80
C VAL A 489 10.90 -6.81 -11.30
N ALA A 490 11.17 -8.05 -11.68
CA ALA A 490 11.23 -8.44 -13.07
C ALA A 490 10.08 -9.40 -13.38
N VAL A 491 9.38 -9.16 -14.49
CA VAL A 491 8.31 -10.01 -15.00
C VAL A 491 8.64 -10.40 -16.44
N CYS A 492 8.58 -11.69 -16.74
CA CYS A 492 8.77 -12.21 -18.10
C CYS A 492 7.42 -12.69 -18.66
N HIS A 493 7.09 -12.29 -19.88
CA HIS A 493 5.86 -12.73 -20.57
C HIS A 493 6.10 -13.89 -21.56
N GLY A 494 7.37 -14.22 -21.84
CA GLY A 494 7.76 -15.36 -22.67
C GLY A 494 8.07 -16.63 -21.87
N PHE A 495 7.91 -17.79 -22.51
CA PHE A 495 8.27 -19.11 -21.93
C PHE A 495 9.72 -19.51 -22.22
N ASP A 496 10.49 -18.66 -22.89
CA ASP A 496 11.86 -18.98 -23.28
C ASP A 496 12.78 -19.05 -22.07
N LYS A 497 13.73 -20.00 -22.12
CA LYS A 497 14.80 -20.12 -21.12
C LYS A 497 15.63 -18.84 -21.13
N ILE A 498 15.66 -18.15 -20.00
CA ILE A 498 16.65 -17.09 -19.80
C ILE A 498 18.01 -17.77 -19.70
N ALA A 499 18.94 -17.37 -20.57
CA ALA A 499 20.32 -17.85 -20.47
C ALA A 499 20.88 -17.49 -19.09
N SER A 500 21.53 -18.46 -18.42
CA SER A 500 22.14 -18.25 -17.09
C SER A 500 23.05 -17.02 -17.02
N GLU A 501 23.65 -16.61 -18.13
CA GLU A 501 24.51 -15.43 -18.22
C GLU A 501 23.71 -14.12 -18.15
N ALA A 502 22.50 -14.08 -18.72
CA ALA A 502 21.61 -12.92 -18.68
C ALA A 502 21.06 -12.68 -17.27
N SER A 503 20.65 -13.74 -16.57
CA SER A 503 20.26 -13.66 -15.16
C SER A 503 21.43 -13.24 -14.27
N HIS A 504 22.63 -13.78 -14.52
CA HIS A 504 23.83 -13.41 -13.77
C HIS A 504 24.20 -11.94 -13.95
N ASN A 505 24.13 -11.40 -15.17
CA ASN A 505 24.43 -10.00 -15.43
C ASN A 505 23.45 -9.03 -14.76
N LEU A 506 22.18 -9.41 -14.69
CA LEU A 506 21.15 -8.65 -13.99
C LEU A 506 21.38 -8.64 -12.47
N LEU A 507 21.82 -9.76 -11.91
CA LEU A 507 21.80 -9.99 -10.47
C LEU A 507 23.14 -9.76 -9.75
N SER A 508 24.26 -10.01 -10.42
CA SER A 508 25.61 -9.95 -9.82
C SER A 508 26.04 -8.54 -9.41
N LYS A 509 25.49 -7.49 -10.03
CA LYS A 509 25.89 -6.09 -9.83
C LYS A 509 25.19 -5.42 -8.64
N SER A 510 24.06 -5.93 -8.16
CA SER A 510 23.21 -5.27 -7.16
C SER A 510 23.46 -5.80 -5.74
N LYS A 511 24.51 -5.30 -5.09
CA LYS A 511 24.90 -5.72 -3.72
C LYS A 511 23.99 -5.18 -2.61
N HIS A 512 23.22 -4.11 -2.88
CA HIS A 512 22.34 -3.46 -1.90
C HIS A 512 20.88 -3.92 -1.99
N LEU A 513 20.62 -5.03 -2.70
CA LEU A 513 19.28 -5.51 -2.97
C LEU A 513 18.61 -6.00 -1.67
N ARG A 514 17.43 -5.46 -1.39
CA ARG A 514 16.57 -5.83 -0.25
C ARG A 514 15.35 -6.63 -0.70
N LEU A 515 14.88 -6.38 -1.90
CA LEU A 515 13.73 -7.03 -2.51
C LEU A 515 14.08 -7.49 -3.92
N LEU A 516 13.91 -8.79 -4.16
CA LEU A 516 14.03 -9.41 -5.46
C LEU A 516 12.73 -10.16 -5.76
N GLU A 517 12.09 -9.77 -6.85
CA GLU A 517 10.94 -10.48 -7.39
C GLU A 517 11.20 -10.84 -8.84
N LEU A 518 11.17 -12.13 -9.13
CA LEU A 518 11.27 -12.71 -10.46
C LEU A 518 9.98 -13.50 -10.69
N CYS A 519 9.14 -13.01 -11.59
CA CYS A 519 7.83 -13.60 -11.88
C CYS A 519 7.78 -14.16 -13.30
N SER A 520 7.34 -15.42 -13.44
CA SER A 520 7.21 -16.11 -14.74
C SER A 520 8.52 -16.35 -15.49
N PHE A 521 9.61 -16.65 -14.79
CA PHE A 521 10.92 -16.92 -15.39
C PHE A 521 11.20 -18.41 -15.54
N CYS A 522 11.82 -18.83 -16.64
CA CYS A 522 12.50 -20.13 -16.70
C CYS A 522 13.96 -19.95 -16.24
N LEU A 523 14.27 -20.43 -15.04
CA LEU A 523 15.52 -20.18 -14.33
C LEU A 523 16.38 -21.44 -14.23
N ASP A 524 17.70 -21.27 -14.25
CA ASP A 524 18.66 -22.30 -13.85
C ASP A 524 19.01 -22.14 -12.36
N ALA A 525 18.75 -23.20 -11.58
CA ALA A 525 19.08 -23.26 -10.16
C ALA A 525 20.58 -23.00 -9.88
N LYS A 526 21.49 -23.41 -10.79
CA LYS A 526 22.93 -23.13 -10.64
C LYS A 526 23.27 -21.66 -10.88
N GLY A 527 22.63 -21.05 -11.88
CA GLY A 527 22.80 -19.65 -12.20
C GLY A 527 22.39 -18.75 -11.04
N ILE A 528 21.19 -18.97 -10.48
CA ILE A 528 20.70 -18.17 -9.36
C ILE A 528 21.53 -18.40 -8.08
N ALA A 529 21.99 -19.63 -7.84
CA ALA A 529 22.82 -19.96 -6.68
C ALA A 529 24.17 -19.23 -6.66
N ARG A 530 24.76 -18.98 -7.84
CA ARG A 530 26.06 -18.30 -8.00
C ARG A 530 26.04 -16.88 -7.42
N ASP A 531 24.92 -16.18 -7.56
CA ASP A 531 24.82 -14.76 -7.22
C ASP A 531 24.29 -14.48 -5.81
N MET A 532 23.62 -15.45 -5.18
CA MET A 532 23.00 -15.31 -3.85
C MET A 532 23.97 -14.84 -2.76
N GLY A 533 25.25 -15.22 -2.87
CA GLY A 533 26.30 -14.76 -1.92
C GLY A 533 26.47 -13.24 -1.88
N ASN A 534 26.01 -12.51 -2.90
CA ASN A 534 26.08 -11.06 -2.96
C ASN A 534 24.88 -10.36 -2.32
N TRP A 535 23.75 -11.06 -2.09
CA TRP A 535 22.50 -10.44 -1.63
C TRP A 535 22.33 -10.52 -0.11
N ILE A 536 23.38 -10.20 0.63
CA ILE A 536 23.38 -10.31 2.11
C ILE A 536 22.30 -9.43 2.79
N HIS A 537 21.80 -8.41 2.10
CA HIS A 537 20.73 -7.53 2.59
C HIS A 537 19.32 -7.94 2.15
N LEU A 538 19.19 -9.03 1.38
CA LEU A 538 17.91 -9.46 0.86
C LEU A 538 16.97 -9.87 2.00
N ARG A 539 15.76 -9.32 1.96
CA ARG A 539 14.68 -9.57 2.92
C ARG A 539 13.47 -10.20 2.26
N TYR A 540 13.28 -9.97 0.97
CA TYR A 540 12.18 -10.53 0.20
C TYR A 540 12.70 -11.18 -1.08
N LEU A 541 12.39 -12.46 -1.24
CA LEU A 541 12.66 -13.23 -2.45
C LEU A 541 11.34 -13.82 -2.95
N CYS A 542 10.90 -13.39 -4.13
CA CYS A 542 9.76 -13.95 -4.83
C CYS A 542 10.22 -14.57 -6.14
N LEU A 543 9.86 -15.84 -6.34
CA LEU A 543 10.12 -16.64 -7.54
C LEU A 543 8.80 -17.14 -8.15
N LYS A 544 7.70 -16.40 -7.97
CA LYS A 544 6.36 -16.84 -8.36
C LYS A 544 6.30 -17.23 -9.85
N LEU A 545 5.62 -18.33 -10.15
CA LEU A 545 5.46 -18.86 -11.51
C LEU A 545 6.80 -19.15 -12.21
N CYS A 546 7.90 -19.39 -11.47
CA CYS A 546 9.17 -19.76 -12.09
C CYS A 546 9.24 -21.27 -12.40
N TYR A 547 9.88 -21.59 -13.52
CA TYR A 547 10.08 -22.95 -14.04
C TYR A 547 11.57 -23.29 -14.05
N GLY A 548 11.90 -24.58 -14.14
CA GLY A 548 13.28 -25.09 -14.24
C GLY A 548 14.01 -25.27 -12.91
N ILE A 549 13.42 -24.87 -11.78
CA ILE A 549 13.98 -25.06 -10.44
C ILE A 549 13.35 -26.30 -9.80
N GLU A 550 13.98 -27.45 -10.00
CA GLU A 550 13.53 -28.70 -9.34
C GLU A 550 13.85 -28.74 -7.84
N ILE A 551 14.98 -28.15 -7.46
CA ILE A 551 15.42 -28.04 -6.07
C ILE A 551 15.82 -26.59 -5.85
N LEU A 552 15.18 -25.95 -4.87
CA LEU A 552 15.57 -24.60 -4.48
C LEU A 552 16.99 -24.66 -3.88
N PRO A 553 17.94 -23.83 -4.36
CA PRO A 553 19.35 -24.06 -4.11
C PRO A 553 19.74 -23.70 -2.67
N GLU A 554 20.67 -24.47 -2.11
CA GLU A 554 21.12 -24.36 -0.72
C GLU A 554 21.61 -22.96 -0.30
N PRO A 555 22.30 -22.17 -1.16
CA PRO A 555 22.69 -20.80 -0.83
C PRO A 555 21.55 -19.85 -0.45
N VAL A 556 20.28 -20.16 -0.79
CA VAL A 556 19.13 -19.39 -0.27
C VAL A 556 19.13 -19.36 1.25
N CYS A 557 19.53 -20.48 1.89
CA CYS A 557 19.55 -20.64 3.33
C CYS A 557 20.66 -19.83 4.03
N GLU A 558 21.60 -19.28 3.26
CA GLU A 558 22.71 -18.46 3.76
C GLU A 558 22.39 -16.96 3.71
N LEU A 559 21.16 -16.58 3.33
CA LEU A 559 20.70 -15.19 3.32
C LEU A 559 20.26 -14.77 4.73
N PRO A 560 21.09 -14.02 5.48
CA PRO A 560 20.89 -13.83 6.92
C PRO A 560 19.66 -12.97 7.24
N ASN A 561 19.25 -12.09 6.33
CA ASN A 561 18.18 -11.13 6.53
C ASN A 561 16.85 -11.54 5.87
N LEU A 562 16.75 -12.73 5.29
CA LEU A 562 15.56 -13.12 4.52
C LEU A 562 14.34 -13.25 5.45
N GLN A 563 13.28 -12.51 5.12
CA GLN A 563 12.02 -12.42 5.87
C GLN A 563 10.86 -13.04 5.10
N SER A 564 10.87 -12.98 3.77
CA SER A 564 9.80 -13.51 2.93
C SER A 564 10.38 -14.31 1.77
N LEU A 565 9.88 -15.54 1.63
CA LEU A 565 10.19 -16.45 0.55
C LEU A 565 8.89 -16.89 -0.11
N ASN A 566 8.61 -16.35 -1.28
CA ASN A 566 7.42 -16.67 -2.07
C ASN A 566 7.81 -17.49 -3.30
N ILE A 567 7.36 -18.73 -3.37
CA ILE A 567 7.65 -19.67 -4.46
C ILE A 567 6.33 -20.22 -5.03
N GLU A 568 5.28 -19.39 -4.99
CA GLU A 568 3.94 -19.74 -5.46
C GLU A 568 3.95 -20.18 -6.93
N ASN A 569 3.23 -21.24 -7.26
CA ASN A 569 3.07 -21.80 -8.60
C ASN A 569 4.40 -22.15 -9.31
N CYS A 570 5.44 -22.52 -8.56
CA CYS A 570 6.63 -23.15 -9.15
C CYS A 570 6.36 -24.65 -9.36
N PHE A 571 5.86 -24.99 -10.54
CA PHE A 571 5.33 -26.33 -10.83
C PHE A 571 6.40 -27.43 -10.85
N ASP A 572 7.64 -27.10 -11.24
CA ASP A 572 8.75 -28.07 -11.32
C ASP A 572 9.42 -28.33 -9.95
N LEU A 573 9.07 -27.55 -8.92
CA LEU A 573 9.75 -27.59 -7.62
C LEU A 573 9.38 -28.87 -6.86
N LYS A 574 10.37 -29.74 -6.63
CA LYS A 574 10.21 -31.03 -5.95
C LYS A 574 10.68 -31.02 -4.50
N LYS A 575 11.69 -30.19 -4.17
CA LYS A 575 12.30 -30.15 -2.83
C LYS A 575 12.72 -28.74 -2.42
N LEU A 576 12.52 -28.44 -1.14
CA LEU A 576 13.15 -27.31 -0.45
C LEU A 576 14.55 -27.70 0.07
N PRO A 577 15.46 -26.72 0.24
CA PRO A 577 16.80 -26.94 0.79
C PRO A 577 16.75 -27.43 2.23
N VAL A 578 17.70 -28.28 2.62
CA VAL A 578 17.72 -28.90 3.96
C VAL A 578 18.04 -27.86 5.04
N GLY A 579 18.94 -26.93 4.74
CA GLY A 579 19.40 -25.87 5.63
C GLY A 579 18.40 -24.74 5.86
N ILE A 580 17.13 -24.89 5.46
CA ILE A 580 16.11 -23.84 5.61
C ILE A 580 15.97 -23.34 7.05
N GLU A 581 16.30 -24.19 8.03
CA GLU A 581 16.38 -23.87 9.47
C GLU A 581 17.30 -22.69 9.82
N LYS A 582 18.26 -22.36 8.95
CA LYS A 582 19.17 -21.22 9.12
C LYS A 582 18.48 -19.87 8.89
N LEU A 583 17.33 -19.87 8.21
CA LEU A 583 16.57 -18.67 7.91
C LEU A 583 15.75 -18.18 9.12
N ILE A 584 16.40 -17.95 10.26
CA ILE A 584 15.77 -17.63 11.55
C ILE A 584 14.89 -16.37 11.54
N ASN A 585 15.06 -15.50 10.54
CA ASN A 585 14.25 -14.29 10.35
C ASN A 585 13.09 -14.49 9.37
N LEU A 586 12.92 -15.69 8.80
CA LEU A 586 11.87 -15.98 7.84
C LEU A 586 10.50 -15.95 8.51
N ARG A 587 9.57 -15.25 7.87
CA ARG A 587 8.26 -14.87 8.41
C ARG A 587 7.13 -15.28 7.49
N TYR A 588 7.41 -15.26 6.19
CA TYR A 588 6.51 -15.69 5.14
C TYR A 588 7.18 -16.78 4.31
N LEU A 589 6.55 -17.96 4.27
CA LEU A 589 6.88 -19.03 3.35
C LEU A 589 5.62 -19.42 2.57
N CYS A 590 5.61 -19.14 1.27
CA CYS A 590 4.51 -19.49 0.38
C CYS A 590 4.96 -20.52 -0.65
N THR A 591 4.28 -21.68 -0.64
CA THR A 591 4.51 -22.79 -1.59
C THR A 591 3.21 -23.21 -2.29
N GLU A 592 2.22 -22.33 -2.31
CA GLU A 592 0.92 -22.62 -2.91
C GLU A 592 1.04 -22.87 -4.41
N GLY A 593 0.36 -23.91 -4.92
CA GLY A 593 0.45 -24.30 -6.33
C GLY A 593 1.71 -25.09 -6.71
N CYS A 594 2.60 -25.41 -5.77
CA CYS A 594 3.74 -26.30 -5.99
C CYS A 594 3.31 -27.78 -5.88
N PHE A 595 2.63 -28.29 -6.89
CA PHE A 595 2.03 -29.64 -6.83
C PHE A 595 3.08 -30.77 -6.73
N GLU A 596 4.26 -30.62 -7.36
CA GLU A 596 5.36 -31.60 -7.28
C GLU A 596 6.17 -31.54 -5.97
N LEU A 597 5.99 -30.48 -5.17
CA LEU A 597 6.70 -30.34 -3.90
C LEU A 597 6.11 -31.35 -2.91
N THR A 598 6.77 -32.49 -2.76
CA THR A 598 6.30 -33.61 -1.93
C THR A 598 7.10 -33.74 -0.63
N TYR A 599 8.13 -32.92 -0.45
CA TYR A 599 9.05 -32.97 0.68
C TYR A 599 9.23 -31.59 1.29
N TYR A 600 8.83 -31.47 2.55
CA TYR A 600 9.13 -30.32 3.40
C TYR A 600 10.14 -30.75 4.47
N PRO A 601 11.29 -30.08 4.61
CA PRO A 601 12.30 -30.44 5.61
C PRO A 601 11.83 -30.10 7.03
N LYS A 602 12.14 -30.97 7.99
CA LYS A 602 11.83 -30.79 9.41
C LYS A 602 12.41 -29.50 9.99
N GLY A 603 13.49 -28.97 9.42
CA GLY A 603 14.11 -27.71 9.79
C GLY A 603 13.17 -26.49 9.81
N ILE A 604 12.03 -26.54 9.11
CA ILE A 604 10.98 -25.51 9.19
C ILE A 604 10.48 -25.32 10.64
N SER A 605 10.49 -26.36 11.47
CA SER A 605 10.12 -26.29 12.89
C SER A 605 10.98 -25.33 13.73
N ASN A 606 12.20 -25.02 13.26
CA ASN A 606 13.12 -24.10 13.94
C ASN A 606 12.83 -22.62 13.60
N LEU A 607 11.94 -22.36 12.63
CA LEU A 607 11.59 -21.02 12.15
C LEU A 607 10.55 -20.36 13.06
N THR A 608 10.93 -20.12 14.31
CA THR A 608 10.02 -19.56 15.34
C THR A 608 9.48 -18.16 15.01
N SER A 609 10.11 -17.43 14.10
CA SER A 609 9.63 -16.13 13.56
C SER A 609 8.56 -16.26 12.47
N LEU A 610 8.22 -17.48 12.05
CA LEU A 610 7.31 -17.74 10.93
C LEU A 610 5.88 -17.36 11.30
N MET A 611 5.30 -16.45 10.52
CA MET A 611 3.96 -15.92 10.74
C MET A 611 2.95 -16.40 9.71
N ARG A 612 3.40 -16.68 8.49
CA ARG A 612 2.55 -17.26 7.45
C ARG A 612 3.26 -18.41 6.78
N LEU A 613 2.53 -19.51 6.74
CA LEU A 613 2.90 -20.73 6.07
C LEU A 613 1.69 -21.17 5.25
N SER A 614 1.76 -21.05 3.93
CA SER A 614 0.62 -21.36 3.06
C SER A 614 0.84 -22.64 2.27
N ASN A 615 -0.19 -23.49 2.31
CA ASN A 615 -0.34 -24.73 1.57
C ASN A 615 0.88 -25.65 1.65
N ILE A 616 0.93 -26.45 2.71
CA ILE A 616 2.03 -27.37 3.00
C ILE A 616 1.56 -28.81 3.09
N LYS A 617 2.44 -29.74 2.74
CA LYS A 617 2.20 -31.17 2.96
C LYS A 617 2.88 -31.61 4.26
N LEU A 618 2.08 -32.09 5.21
CA LEU A 618 2.53 -32.60 6.50
C LEU A 618 2.35 -34.11 6.59
N ARG A 619 3.30 -34.80 7.22
CA ARG A 619 3.08 -36.18 7.65
C ARG A 619 2.18 -36.23 8.88
N ALA A 620 1.26 -37.19 8.89
CA ALA A 620 0.42 -37.53 10.04
C ALA A 620 1.15 -38.38 11.09
N ASP A 621 2.33 -38.91 10.76
CA ASP A 621 3.19 -39.74 11.61
C ASP A 621 4.61 -39.16 11.71
N CYS A 622 5.43 -39.74 12.59
CA CYS A 622 6.84 -39.38 12.79
C CYS A 622 7.83 -40.39 12.18
N ASN A 623 7.39 -41.19 11.19
CA ASN A 623 8.18 -42.29 10.64
C ASN A 623 9.39 -41.84 9.78
N ASP A 624 9.39 -40.58 9.34
CA ASP A 624 10.48 -39.98 8.57
C ASP A 624 11.03 -38.79 9.38
N ALA A 625 12.24 -38.95 9.92
CA ALA A 625 12.85 -37.98 10.82
C ALA A 625 13.24 -36.67 10.12
N ASP A 626 13.37 -36.67 8.80
CA ASP A 626 13.81 -35.53 8.02
C ASP A 626 12.64 -34.74 7.41
N ARG A 627 11.45 -35.35 7.35
CA ARG A 627 10.22 -34.70 6.85
C ARG A 627 9.44 -33.97 7.94
N PHE A 628 8.87 -32.85 7.53
CA PHE A 628 8.01 -32.03 8.37
C PHE A 628 6.68 -32.75 8.65
N SER A 629 6.40 -32.94 9.93
CA SER A 629 5.22 -33.64 10.45
C SER A 629 4.29 -32.70 11.20
N ILE A 630 3.08 -33.16 11.52
CA ILE A 630 2.07 -32.32 12.15
C ILE A 630 2.48 -31.77 13.52
N GLY A 631 3.22 -32.55 14.32
CA GLY A 631 3.69 -32.10 15.62
C GLY A 631 4.90 -31.19 15.55
N ASP A 632 5.58 -31.09 14.41
CA ASP A 632 6.65 -30.12 14.20
C ASP A 632 6.15 -28.66 14.12
N LEU A 633 4.83 -28.45 14.10
CA LEU A 633 4.18 -27.15 14.36
C LEU A 633 4.36 -26.66 15.80
N GLU A 634 4.89 -27.49 16.71
CA GLU A 634 5.00 -27.23 18.16
C GLU A 634 5.52 -25.83 18.50
N ASN A 635 6.60 -25.39 17.84
CA ASN A 635 7.32 -24.15 18.16
C ASN A 635 6.93 -22.95 17.27
N LEU A 636 5.97 -23.13 16.36
CA LEU A 636 5.54 -22.11 15.42
C LEU A 636 4.36 -21.31 15.98
N ASP A 637 4.55 -20.71 17.16
CA ASP A 637 3.50 -20.03 17.93
C ASP A 637 3.04 -18.71 17.29
N LEU A 638 3.88 -18.10 16.44
CA LEU A 638 3.57 -16.86 15.72
C LEU A 638 2.75 -17.08 14.43
N LEU A 639 2.50 -18.33 14.02
CA LEU A 639 1.68 -18.60 12.84
C LEU A 639 0.31 -17.96 12.98
N GLY A 640 -0.08 -17.21 11.95
CA GLY A 640 -1.31 -16.46 11.91
C GLY A 640 -2.02 -16.53 10.58
N GLY A 641 -3.25 -16.02 10.57
CA GLY A 641 -4.12 -16.07 9.38
C GLY A 641 -4.65 -17.48 9.11
N ASN A 642 -4.69 -17.87 7.84
CA ASN A 642 -5.26 -19.15 7.41
C ASN A 642 -4.13 -20.14 7.09
N LEU A 643 -4.11 -21.27 7.77
CA LEU A 643 -3.16 -22.36 7.53
C LEU A 643 -3.85 -23.47 6.74
N CYS A 644 -3.42 -23.71 5.51
CA CYS A 644 -3.88 -24.83 4.69
C CYS A 644 -2.83 -25.95 4.71
N VAL A 645 -3.25 -27.16 5.05
CA VAL A 645 -2.40 -28.34 5.21
C VAL A 645 -2.97 -29.50 4.41
N GLU A 646 -2.12 -30.16 3.64
CA GLU A 646 -2.35 -31.50 3.10
C GLU A 646 -1.76 -32.55 4.05
N LEU A 647 -2.61 -33.33 4.69
CA LEU A 647 -2.21 -34.35 5.65
C LEU A 647 -1.98 -35.70 4.95
N GLN A 648 -0.74 -36.17 4.99
CA GLN A 648 -0.28 -37.38 4.32
C GLN A 648 0.08 -38.50 5.32
N GLY A 649 -0.18 -39.75 4.96
CA GLY A 649 0.16 -40.92 5.78
C GLY A 649 -0.96 -41.96 5.82
N ASN A 650 -0.71 -43.10 6.46
CA ASN A 650 -1.69 -44.18 6.57
C ASN A 650 -2.53 -44.11 7.85
N SER A 651 -1.99 -43.49 8.90
CA SER A 651 -2.63 -43.34 10.21
C SER A 651 -2.15 -42.06 10.87
N ILE A 652 -3.02 -41.41 11.67
CA ILE A 652 -2.63 -40.26 12.47
C ILE A 652 -2.04 -40.69 13.81
N ASP A 653 -0.82 -40.25 14.10
CA ASP A 653 -0.19 -40.41 15.40
C ASP A 653 -0.77 -39.39 16.39
N ARG A 654 -1.45 -39.89 17.43
CA ARG A 654 -2.13 -39.05 18.43
C ARG A 654 -1.15 -38.24 19.27
N GLU A 655 0.03 -38.75 19.57
CA GLU A 655 1.01 -38.02 20.38
C GLU A 655 1.66 -36.91 19.55
N GLU A 656 1.90 -37.18 18.27
CA GLU A 656 2.40 -36.20 17.32
C GLU A 656 1.39 -35.07 17.06
N ALA A 657 0.11 -35.41 16.86
CA ALA A 657 -0.96 -34.43 16.70
C ALA A 657 -1.12 -33.53 17.95
N LYS A 658 -0.99 -34.07 19.16
CA LYS A 658 -0.99 -33.28 20.40
C LYS A 658 0.22 -32.37 20.51
N ARG A 659 1.39 -32.83 20.06
CA ARG A 659 2.66 -32.07 20.07
C ARG A 659 2.56 -30.78 19.25
N ALA A 660 1.69 -30.74 18.25
CA ALA A 660 1.39 -29.53 17.48
C ALA A 660 0.91 -28.36 18.35
N LYS A 661 0.37 -28.60 19.56
CA LYS A 661 -0.05 -27.56 20.52
C LYS A 661 -0.90 -26.46 19.89
N LEU A 662 -1.99 -26.83 19.20
CA LEU A 662 -2.86 -25.86 18.50
C LEU A 662 -3.39 -24.73 19.42
N HIS A 663 -3.61 -25.02 20.70
CA HIS A 663 -4.01 -24.03 21.71
C HIS A 663 -3.01 -22.88 21.92
N LYS A 664 -1.74 -23.04 21.54
CA LYS A 664 -0.72 -21.97 21.61
C LYS A 664 -0.69 -21.07 20.38
N LYS A 665 -1.26 -21.49 19.25
CA LYS A 665 -1.28 -20.69 18.01
C LYS A 665 -2.40 -19.64 18.04
N THR A 666 -2.27 -18.69 18.96
CA THR A 666 -3.29 -17.66 19.23
C THR A 666 -3.55 -16.69 18.07
N HIS A 667 -2.64 -16.64 17.09
CA HIS A 667 -2.74 -15.77 15.93
C HIS A 667 -3.41 -16.44 14.71
N LEU A 668 -3.60 -17.77 14.72
CA LEU A 668 -4.31 -18.49 13.66
C LEU A 668 -5.79 -18.12 13.67
N LYS A 669 -6.30 -17.71 12.51
CA LYS A 669 -7.72 -17.41 12.30
C LYS A 669 -8.50 -18.65 11.85
N ARG A 670 -7.87 -19.54 11.08
CA ARG A 670 -8.48 -20.75 10.53
C ARG A 670 -7.42 -21.77 10.14
N MET A 671 -7.74 -23.05 10.29
CA MET A 671 -6.94 -24.16 9.77
C MET A 671 -7.78 -25.01 8.83
N GLU A 672 -7.28 -25.28 7.64
CA GLU A 672 -7.90 -26.17 6.67
C GLU A 672 -6.98 -27.37 6.48
N ILE A 673 -7.55 -28.57 6.64
CA ILE A 673 -6.80 -29.82 6.55
C ILE A 673 -7.44 -30.68 5.46
N TRP A 674 -6.68 -30.89 4.40
CA TRP A 674 -6.99 -31.79 3.30
C TRP A 674 -6.43 -33.17 3.62
N ILE A 675 -7.30 -34.14 3.86
CA ILE A 675 -6.91 -35.52 4.18
C ILE A 675 -6.67 -36.24 2.85
N CYS A 676 -5.41 -36.58 2.57
CA CYS A 676 -5.02 -37.22 1.30
C CYS A 676 -5.16 -38.75 1.31
N SER A 677 -5.42 -39.36 2.47
CA SER A 677 -5.46 -40.82 2.63
C SER A 677 -6.86 -41.31 2.99
N PRO A 678 -7.42 -42.30 2.29
CA PRO A 678 -8.72 -42.87 2.61
C PRO A 678 -8.73 -43.64 3.94
N HIS A 679 -7.54 -43.94 4.49
CA HIS A 679 -7.40 -44.66 5.75
C HIS A 679 -7.53 -43.77 6.99
N ILE A 680 -7.39 -42.44 6.83
CA ILE A 680 -7.49 -41.48 7.94
C ILE A 680 -8.91 -40.90 7.95
N LYS A 681 -9.66 -41.15 9.03
CA LYS A 681 -11.01 -40.61 9.19
C LYS A 681 -10.99 -39.21 9.78
N LYS A 682 -11.94 -38.35 9.40
CA LYS A 682 -12.08 -36.99 9.92
C LYS A 682 -12.18 -36.95 11.44
N GLU A 683 -12.97 -37.85 12.02
CA GLU A 683 -13.21 -37.89 13.46
C GLU A 683 -11.92 -38.20 14.23
N GLU A 684 -11.05 -39.06 13.67
CA GLU A 684 -9.76 -39.39 14.25
C GLU A 684 -8.81 -38.17 14.25
N VAL A 685 -8.83 -37.38 13.17
CA VAL A 685 -8.03 -36.14 13.07
C VAL A 685 -8.48 -35.09 14.08
N VAL A 686 -9.79 -34.84 14.20
CA VAL A 686 -10.32 -33.88 15.19
C VAL A 686 -9.98 -34.32 16.62
N GLN A 687 -10.18 -35.60 16.94
CA GLN A 687 -9.88 -36.12 18.28
C GLN A 687 -8.40 -36.05 18.62
N ALA A 688 -7.51 -36.31 17.66
CA ALA A 688 -6.08 -36.28 17.88
C ALA A 688 -5.54 -34.84 18.04
N LEU A 689 -6.01 -33.91 17.22
CA LEU A 689 -5.60 -32.51 17.25
C LEU A 689 -6.18 -31.74 18.44
N ASN A 690 -7.39 -32.09 18.87
CA ASN A 690 -8.14 -31.43 19.94
C ASN A 690 -8.06 -29.89 19.84
N PRO A 691 -8.54 -29.28 18.73
CA PRO A 691 -8.39 -27.86 18.50
C PRO A 691 -9.18 -27.02 19.51
N PRO A 692 -8.68 -25.82 19.88
CA PRO A 692 -9.40 -24.95 20.80
C PRO A 692 -10.68 -24.40 20.14
N SER A 693 -11.71 -24.11 20.94
CA SER A 693 -13.04 -23.72 20.44
C SER A 693 -13.07 -22.43 19.62
N ASN A 694 -12.06 -21.58 19.78
CA ASN A 694 -11.89 -20.33 19.04
C ASN A 694 -11.09 -20.48 17.73
N LEU A 695 -10.59 -21.68 17.40
CA LEU A 695 -9.89 -21.98 16.16
C LEU A 695 -10.78 -22.85 15.26
N PRO A 696 -11.40 -22.30 14.21
CA PRO A 696 -12.10 -23.08 13.20
C PRO A 696 -11.12 -24.02 12.47
N VAL A 697 -11.34 -25.32 12.62
CA VAL A 697 -10.64 -26.37 11.85
C VAL A 697 -11.62 -27.00 10.86
N VAL A 698 -11.32 -26.88 9.57
CA VAL A 698 -12.14 -27.42 8.48
C VAL A 698 -11.43 -28.63 7.88
N LEU A 699 -12.14 -29.77 7.82
CA LEU A 699 -11.61 -31.02 7.27
C LEU A 699 -12.22 -31.34 5.91
N LEU A 700 -11.35 -31.50 4.91
CA LEU A 700 -11.71 -31.74 3.52
C LEU A 700 -11.16 -33.10 3.10
N ASP A 701 -11.96 -33.91 2.39
CA ASP A 701 -11.52 -35.20 1.85
C ASP A 701 -11.12 -35.00 0.39
N TYR A 702 -9.93 -35.49 0.02
CA TYR A 702 -9.46 -35.41 -1.37
C TYR A 702 -10.40 -36.15 -2.35
N GLU A 703 -11.08 -37.21 -1.91
CA GLU A 703 -11.99 -38.02 -2.74
C GLU A 703 -13.29 -37.32 -3.14
N LYS A 704 -13.63 -36.15 -2.58
CA LYS A 704 -14.87 -35.42 -2.90
C LYS A 704 -14.68 -34.20 -3.80
N CYS A 705 -13.45 -33.89 -4.20
CA CYS A 705 -13.13 -32.70 -5.00
C CYS A 705 -12.33 -33.01 -6.29
N ALA A 706 -12.17 -34.28 -6.66
CA ALA A 706 -11.59 -34.70 -7.94
C ALA A 706 -12.68 -35.00 -8.99
#